data_AF-A0A250JJA1-F1
#
_entry.id   AF-A0A250JJA1-F1
#
_cell.length_a   1.000
_cell.length_b   1.000
_cell.length_c   1.000
_cell.angle_alpha   90.00
_cell.angle_beta   90.00
_cell.angle_gamma   90.00
#
_symmetry.space_group_name_H-M   'P 1'
#
loop_
_entity.id
_entity.type
_entity.pdbx_description
1 polymer ?
#
loop_
_entity_poly.entity_id
_entity_poly.type
_entity_poly.pdbx_seq_one_letter_code
_entity_poly.pdbx_strand_id
1 'polypeptide(L)'
;MFKLSQEQIEAFRPVWRTKSVERVLAGLRLEGFQAERELATGDIVTTDARGFQTRMTFQTDGLPAKLTPPSGNTVGFEFDAQGRLSTIIHPGPERLEIERDARGNVVMLRRPGLMSYLLRYDDKDRPLLIRYPDGNTVRFTYHPAGPVESVTDRTGAITRYERDETGRLRAIIDPLGRKTTYETDAEGTLKSVVFPDGSRQEHVPHPEELSAVVVLRDGRQVVHEFDEGVRVLKAITWADGSRTEFELKGNTLTAARNDFGALTSTLDADGNPLTDESPFGRVEYAYDEEGRMVRMVSPHGETLEYEYDEDGRLGLVRDWGRNETRFRYAPGGTVSEIRYGNGLLETQSYASTGRLAHACVVSQNGRTLSEQRYEYDSCERLTAVADGGAERFGQPMTRRFLYDAESRLLGEMDATTGQLLVRYAYDAKGNLVDDAGTRVSMGLMDEPRVYGDRSVEYDGNGNIVRLPTPGGELWCSFGGDGLLRETRGGDREVRYGYDALGRRVLKTDGRTTWKYGWAGHQLLWEEVQWNPGAAPVRRDYLFLPETVIPHAFRENGRTYWLQTDARGAVVRAFDESGQVVWSARYDSFGVVRVEIAEVRQPWRLAGQYEDEETGLYYNHARYYCAWLKSYLSRDPRWYEPDATNYSYCRNDPWNRADPFGGLAPLLAVGIAGLVGAAVGAVTAAVTGGDPVAGAVEGAIAGAGALVAVVAGASAGVVLAAGVVATGIGAFAGQLIEQAQNGDGFCLMCALKGALVAATIDLALLGLGKIPGVKQAARRLGRKLLQAVHPGLRRARKIADKRLARHLENVAAHKAKYEKALEAAKKRNAKPRTLGAHKGKITEAVGEEAAAKHVAKNHPELELRHGFKQGVGFDQVYVKRGLDGKIKEYVIVEAKGPGAKLGTTKTKGDQMSTQWVKGTAEEMAAKNMGLGRELVEALGSKPPPKVTGMVVEALEGGGAREYLPPGIQASGRYN
;
A
#
# COMPACT_ATOMS: atom_id res chain seq x y z
N MET A 1 29.39 20.19 -20.29
CA MET A 1 28.83 19.77 -19.00
C MET A 1 29.73 18.67 -18.50
N PHE A 2 30.52 18.92 -17.46
CA PHE A 2 31.49 17.94 -16.97
C PHE A 2 30.73 16.92 -16.12
N LYS A 3 30.60 15.67 -16.59
CA LYS A 3 30.21 14.54 -15.74
C LYS A 3 31.40 14.29 -14.82
N LEU A 4 31.19 14.39 -13.51
CA LEU A 4 32.20 13.98 -12.53
C LEU A 4 32.41 12.46 -12.70
N SER A 5 33.66 12.03 -12.79
CA SER A 5 33.98 10.60 -12.75
C SER A 5 33.61 10.02 -11.39
N GLN A 6 33.47 8.70 -11.30
CA GLN A 6 33.19 8.01 -10.03
C GLN A 6 34.28 8.30 -9.00
N GLU A 7 35.54 8.37 -9.41
CA GLU A 7 36.67 8.80 -8.58
C GLU A 7 36.54 10.26 -8.09
N GLN A 8 36.04 11.17 -8.93
CA GLN A 8 35.79 12.55 -8.52
C GLN A 8 34.62 12.64 -7.52
N ILE A 9 33.56 11.87 -7.71
CA ILE A 9 32.44 11.76 -6.75
C ILE A 9 32.94 11.18 -5.42
N GLU A 10 33.81 10.17 -5.46
CA GLU A 10 34.43 9.58 -4.28
C GLU A 10 35.38 10.55 -3.57
N ALA A 11 36.13 11.38 -4.30
CA ALA A 11 36.97 12.42 -3.74
C ALA A 11 36.16 13.55 -3.06
N PHE A 12 34.96 13.86 -3.56
CA PHE A 12 34.06 14.86 -2.95
C PHE A 12 33.18 14.31 -1.82
N ARG A 13 33.02 12.99 -1.72
CA ARG A 13 32.15 12.33 -0.71
C ARG A 13 32.46 12.78 0.72
N PRO A 14 33.71 12.81 1.19
CA PRO A 14 34.03 13.26 2.55
C PRO A 14 33.55 14.70 2.83
N VAL A 15 33.69 15.59 1.85
CA VAL A 15 33.25 17.00 1.94
C VAL A 15 31.72 17.13 1.99
N TRP A 16 31.00 16.21 1.35
CA TRP A 16 29.53 16.18 1.42
C TRP A 16 29.02 15.53 2.70
N ARG A 17 29.73 14.51 3.22
CA ARG A 17 29.35 13.83 4.46
C ARG A 17 29.50 14.73 5.70
N THR A 18 30.47 15.63 5.73
CA THR A 18 30.58 16.64 6.81
C THR A 18 29.40 17.61 6.87
N LYS A 19 28.61 17.74 5.79
CA LYS A 19 27.34 18.51 5.77
C LYS A 19 26.10 17.68 6.07
N SER A 20 26.22 16.38 6.31
CA SER A 20 25.09 15.48 6.56
C SER A 20 24.34 15.87 7.82
N VAL A 21 25.04 16.24 8.91
CA VAL A 21 24.43 16.66 10.18
C VAL A 21 23.48 17.84 9.95
N GLU A 22 23.95 18.89 9.29
CA GLU A 22 23.14 20.08 8.99
C GLU A 22 21.94 19.77 8.07
N ARG A 23 22.09 18.80 7.16
CA ARG A 23 20.98 18.35 6.30
C ARG A 23 19.93 17.56 7.07
N VAL A 24 20.35 16.68 7.98
CA VAL A 24 19.43 15.93 8.86
C VAL A 24 18.68 16.92 9.75
N LEU A 25 19.37 17.87 10.37
CA LEU A 25 18.77 18.91 11.19
C LEU A 25 17.77 19.76 10.41
N ALA A 26 18.17 20.25 9.22
CA ALA A 26 17.29 21.03 8.36
C ALA A 26 16.07 20.22 7.90
N GLY A 27 16.25 18.93 7.60
CA GLY A 27 15.17 18.00 7.26
C GLY A 27 14.17 17.88 8.40
N LEU A 28 14.62 17.57 9.62
CA LEU A 28 13.76 17.44 10.79
C LEU A 28 12.96 18.73 11.06
N ARG A 29 13.61 19.91 10.95
CA ARG A 29 12.93 21.20 11.12
C ARG A 29 11.91 21.49 10.03
N LEU A 30 12.21 21.17 8.77
CA LEU A 30 11.26 21.30 7.66
C LEU A 30 10.02 20.42 7.87
N GLU A 31 10.20 19.28 8.52
CA GLU A 31 9.13 18.35 8.87
C GLU A 31 8.38 18.74 10.16
N GLY A 32 8.77 19.84 10.80
CA GLY A 32 8.10 20.41 11.98
C GLY A 32 8.59 19.87 13.33
N PHE A 33 9.64 19.06 13.37
CA PHE A 33 10.22 18.60 14.63
C PHE A 33 10.99 19.73 15.33
N GLN A 34 10.87 19.80 16.65
CA GLN A 34 11.77 20.60 17.49
C GLN A 34 13.12 19.88 17.54
N ALA A 35 14.01 20.25 16.62
CA ALA A 35 15.32 19.66 16.47
C ALA A 35 16.41 20.73 16.63
N GLU A 36 17.42 20.41 17.43
CA GLU A 36 18.59 21.25 17.63
C GLU A 36 19.88 20.45 17.56
N ARG A 37 20.98 21.16 17.32
CA ARG A 37 22.31 20.60 17.38
C ARG A 37 22.94 21.01 18.70
N GLU A 38 23.23 20.05 19.55
CA GLU A 38 23.84 20.31 20.85
C GLU A 38 25.30 20.75 20.66
N LEU A 39 25.65 21.94 21.15
CA LEU A 39 26.95 22.55 20.88
C LEU A 39 28.13 21.76 21.47
N ALA A 40 27.93 21.09 22.61
CA ALA A 40 28.99 20.38 23.32
C ALA A 40 29.39 19.07 22.63
N THR A 41 28.42 18.34 22.07
CA THR A 41 28.62 17.00 21.48
C THR A 41 28.57 17.02 19.96
N GLY A 42 27.88 18.00 19.37
CA GLY A 42 27.58 18.05 17.95
C GLY A 42 26.41 17.15 17.53
N ASP A 43 25.77 16.47 18.49
CA ASP A 43 24.62 15.58 18.29
C ASP A 43 23.38 16.36 17.84
N ILE A 44 22.47 15.66 17.16
CA ILE A 44 21.12 16.18 16.94
C ILE A 44 20.21 15.65 18.04
N VAL A 45 19.54 16.57 18.72
CA VAL A 45 18.52 16.27 19.72
C VAL A 45 17.18 16.72 19.15
N THR A 46 16.22 15.80 19.17
CA THR A 46 14.81 16.08 18.86
C THR A 46 14.00 15.95 20.14
N THR A 47 13.08 16.89 20.37
CA THR A 47 12.20 16.89 21.53
C THR A 47 10.75 16.78 21.05
N ASP A 48 10.00 15.83 21.60
CA ASP A 48 8.57 15.69 21.34
C ASP A 48 7.75 16.72 22.16
N ALA A 49 6.43 16.78 21.95
CA ALA A 49 5.61 17.78 22.64
C ALA A 49 5.52 17.53 24.16
N ARG A 50 5.81 16.30 24.59
CA ARG A 50 5.81 15.88 26.00
C ARG A 50 7.15 16.16 26.69
N GLY A 51 8.15 16.66 25.95
CA GLY A 51 9.48 16.97 26.46
C GLY A 51 10.46 15.79 26.42
N PHE A 52 10.07 14.65 25.85
CA PHE A 52 10.96 13.50 25.72
C PHE A 52 11.94 13.69 24.56
N GLN A 53 13.19 13.32 24.81
CA GLN A 53 14.28 13.59 23.88
C GLN A 53 14.78 12.33 23.18
N THR A 54 14.86 12.40 21.85
CA THR A 54 15.56 11.42 21.02
C THR A 54 16.84 12.04 20.48
N ARG A 55 17.96 11.34 20.65
CA ARG A 55 19.30 11.82 20.29
C ARG A 55 19.91 10.98 19.18
N MET A 56 20.42 11.64 18.14
CA MET A 56 21.22 11.04 17.07
C MET A 56 22.66 11.54 17.18
N THR A 57 23.59 10.62 17.40
CA THR A 57 25.03 10.90 17.38
C THR A 57 25.61 10.63 15.99
N PHE A 58 26.74 11.24 15.69
CA PHE A 58 27.40 11.15 14.38
C PHE A 58 28.87 10.74 14.51
N GLN A 59 29.36 10.02 13.52
CA GLN A 59 30.78 9.74 13.34
C GLN A 59 31.52 11.01 12.92
N THR A 60 32.86 11.00 13.01
CA THR A 60 33.70 12.15 12.64
C THR A 60 33.57 12.56 11.17
N ASP A 61 33.16 11.64 10.30
CA ASP A 61 32.91 11.91 8.89
C ASP A 61 31.49 12.43 8.61
N GLY A 62 30.62 12.51 9.63
CA GLY A 62 29.25 13.03 9.55
C GLY A 62 28.17 11.99 9.25
N LEU A 63 28.50 10.70 9.20
CA LEU A 63 27.51 9.62 9.14
C LEU A 63 26.84 9.37 10.50
N PRO A 64 25.56 8.96 10.56
CA PRO A 64 24.89 8.70 11.84
C PRO A 64 25.53 7.50 12.51
N ALA A 65 25.87 7.60 13.80
CA ALA A 65 26.52 6.51 14.53
C ALA A 65 25.53 5.77 15.43
N LYS A 66 24.63 6.51 16.09
CA LYS A 66 23.79 5.95 17.14
C LYS A 66 22.51 6.76 17.32
N LEU A 67 21.37 6.07 17.38
CA LEU A 67 20.08 6.62 17.77
C LEU A 67 19.75 6.18 19.19
N THR A 68 19.48 7.14 20.06
CA THR A 68 19.09 6.93 21.46
C THR A 68 17.69 7.52 21.66
N PRO A 69 16.63 6.68 21.76
CA PRO A 69 15.29 7.11 22.12
C PRO A 69 15.22 7.50 23.61
N PRO A 70 14.10 8.10 24.07
CA PRO A 70 13.94 8.55 25.45
C PRO A 70 14.18 7.48 26.51
N SER A 71 13.82 6.22 26.23
CA SER A 71 14.10 5.10 27.14
C SER A 71 15.58 4.75 27.31
N GLY A 72 16.46 5.29 26.46
CA GLY A 72 17.88 4.97 26.44
C GLY A 72 18.24 3.68 25.68
N ASN A 73 17.27 2.98 25.08
CA ASN A 73 17.51 1.76 24.30
C ASN A 73 18.08 2.06 22.92
N THR A 74 19.39 1.88 22.74
CA THR A 74 20.08 2.49 21.61
C THR A 74 20.20 1.59 20.39
N VAL A 75 20.13 2.19 19.20
CA VAL A 75 20.40 1.54 17.91
C VAL A 75 21.70 2.10 17.34
N GLY A 76 22.65 1.23 17.03
CA GLY A 76 23.93 1.62 16.40
C GLY A 76 23.92 1.42 14.88
N PHE A 77 24.71 2.22 14.17
CA PHE A 77 24.89 2.13 12.73
C PHE A 77 26.39 2.14 12.38
N GLU A 78 26.80 1.19 11.55
CA GLU A 78 28.16 1.14 10.99
C GLU A 78 28.09 1.23 9.46
N PHE A 79 29.15 1.77 8.87
CA PHE A 79 29.23 2.02 7.44
C PHE A 79 30.53 1.47 6.86
N ASP A 80 30.47 1.03 5.61
CA ASP A 80 31.66 0.64 4.86
C ASP A 80 32.51 1.86 4.45
N ALA A 81 33.68 1.61 3.86
CA ALA A 81 34.57 2.68 3.38
C ALA A 81 33.89 3.62 2.37
N GLN A 82 32.90 3.12 1.61
CA GLN A 82 32.10 3.88 0.66
C GLN A 82 30.97 4.68 1.33
N GLY A 83 30.76 4.54 2.64
CA GLY A 83 29.76 5.25 3.44
C GLY A 83 28.36 4.69 3.25
N ARG A 84 28.26 3.42 2.87
CA ARG A 84 27.00 2.68 2.78
C ARG A 84 26.81 1.90 4.07
N LEU A 85 25.56 1.75 4.50
CA LEU A 85 25.24 1.00 5.72
C LEU A 85 25.76 -0.44 5.60
N SER A 86 26.57 -0.85 6.57
CA SER A 86 27.16 -2.19 6.67
C SER A 86 26.63 -2.96 7.87
N THR A 87 26.30 -2.29 8.96
CA THR A 87 25.79 -2.95 10.18
C THR A 87 24.71 -2.11 10.84
N ILE A 88 23.66 -2.76 11.32
CA ILE A 88 22.68 -2.22 12.26
C ILE A 88 22.83 -3.00 13.57
N ILE A 89 23.02 -2.29 14.68
CA ILE A 89 23.18 -2.87 16.01
C ILE A 89 21.90 -2.58 16.80
N HIS A 90 21.17 -3.62 17.18
CA HIS A 90 19.92 -3.50 17.91
C HIS A 90 20.16 -3.30 19.42
N PRO A 91 19.16 -2.83 20.18
CA PRO A 91 19.21 -2.88 21.64
C PRO A 91 19.32 -4.33 22.12
N GLY A 92 20.52 -4.75 22.54
CA GLY A 92 20.83 -6.13 22.92
C GLY A 92 22.07 -6.69 22.19
N PRO A 93 22.22 -8.03 22.12
CA PRO A 93 23.35 -8.68 21.41
C PRO A 93 23.15 -8.80 19.89
N GLU A 94 21.95 -8.46 19.38
CA GLU A 94 21.58 -8.65 17.98
C GLU A 94 22.16 -7.58 17.06
N ARG A 95 22.62 -8.02 15.89
CA ARG A 95 23.03 -7.12 14.79
C ARG A 95 22.66 -7.71 13.44
N LEU A 96 22.32 -6.86 12.49
CA LEU A 96 22.22 -7.18 11.08
C LEU A 96 23.45 -6.65 10.37
N GLU A 97 24.13 -7.50 9.64
CA GLU A 97 25.29 -7.19 8.82
C GLU A 97 24.95 -7.35 7.33
N ILE A 98 25.40 -6.40 6.53
CA ILE A 98 25.15 -6.28 5.10
C ILE A 98 26.49 -6.30 4.39
N GLU A 99 26.78 -7.40 3.66
CA GLU A 99 27.99 -7.50 2.87
C GLU A 99 27.69 -7.20 1.40
N ARG A 100 28.61 -6.48 0.74
CA ARG A 100 28.47 -6.05 -0.65
C ARG A 100 29.68 -6.44 -1.48
N ASP A 101 29.44 -6.73 -2.77
CA ASP A 101 30.54 -6.91 -3.73
C ASP A 101 31.16 -5.56 -4.17
N ALA A 102 32.20 -5.63 -5.01
CA ALA A 102 32.88 -4.45 -5.54
C ALA A 102 31.97 -3.57 -6.43
N ARG A 103 30.89 -4.12 -6.99
CA ARG A 103 29.88 -3.41 -7.79
C ARG A 103 28.81 -2.76 -6.91
N GLY A 104 28.74 -3.14 -5.63
CA GLY A 104 27.85 -2.62 -4.61
C GLY A 104 26.57 -3.40 -4.39
N ASN A 105 26.45 -4.56 -5.04
CA ASN A 105 25.34 -5.48 -4.84
C ASN A 105 25.41 -6.12 -3.47
N VAL A 106 24.28 -6.31 -2.80
CA VAL A 106 24.22 -7.03 -1.51
C VAL A 106 24.41 -8.51 -1.76
N VAL A 107 25.50 -9.10 -1.28
CA VAL A 107 25.82 -10.52 -1.45
C VAL A 107 25.54 -11.36 -0.21
N MET A 108 25.45 -10.73 0.95
CA MET A 108 25.08 -11.38 2.20
C MET A 108 24.24 -10.44 3.08
N LEU A 109 23.17 -10.98 3.65
CA LEU A 109 22.49 -10.42 4.83
C LEU A 109 22.69 -11.40 5.97
N ARG A 110 23.35 -10.99 7.05
CA ARG A 110 23.73 -11.87 8.14
C ARG A 110 23.25 -11.33 9.47
N ARG A 111 22.59 -12.17 10.26
CA ARG A 111 22.43 -11.99 11.71
C ARG A 111 23.30 -13.04 12.41
N PRO A 112 24.48 -12.68 12.94
CA PRO A 112 25.43 -13.64 13.49
C PRO A 112 24.80 -14.54 14.55
N GLY A 113 24.98 -15.86 14.40
CA GLY A 113 24.41 -16.86 15.30
C GLY A 113 22.91 -17.16 15.09
N LEU A 114 22.25 -16.48 14.13
CA LEU A 114 20.82 -16.62 13.88
C LEU A 114 20.53 -17.08 12.44
N MET A 115 20.90 -16.27 11.45
CA MET A 115 20.51 -16.49 10.05
C MET A 115 21.45 -15.80 9.07
N SER A 116 21.50 -16.33 7.84
CA SER A 116 22.25 -15.72 6.75
C SER A 116 21.58 -15.97 5.40
N TYR A 117 21.35 -14.90 4.64
CA TYR A 117 20.89 -14.95 3.25
C TYR A 117 22.04 -14.63 2.32
N LEU A 118 22.30 -15.49 1.34
CA LEU A 118 23.33 -15.26 0.33
C LEU A 118 22.70 -14.95 -1.03
N LEU A 119 23.16 -13.89 -1.69
CA LEU A 119 22.66 -13.46 -2.99
C LEU A 119 23.78 -13.55 -4.03
N ARG A 120 23.45 -14.00 -5.24
CA ARG A 120 24.35 -14.02 -6.40
C ARG A 120 23.72 -13.25 -7.55
N TYR A 121 24.55 -12.64 -8.37
CA TYR A 121 24.14 -11.77 -9.48
C TYR A 121 24.82 -12.18 -10.77
N ASP A 122 24.24 -11.79 -11.90
CA ASP A 122 24.87 -11.89 -13.21
C ASP A 122 25.83 -10.70 -13.49
N ASP A 123 26.37 -10.64 -14.70
CA ASP A 123 27.26 -9.57 -15.15
C ASP A 123 26.55 -8.22 -15.31
N LYS A 124 25.21 -8.20 -15.28
CA LYS A 124 24.35 -7.01 -15.37
C LYS A 124 23.75 -6.60 -14.01
N ASP A 125 24.30 -7.10 -12.91
CA ASP A 125 23.84 -6.82 -11.54
C ASP A 125 22.40 -7.27 -11.24
N ARG A 126 21.91 -8.30 -11.95
CA ARG A 126 20.57 -8.88 -11.73
C ARG A 126 20.65 -10.14 -10.86
N PRO A 127 19.77 -10.33 -9.86
CA PRO A 127 19.80 -11.51 -8.98
C PRO A 127 19.62 -12.85 -9.71
N LEU A 128 20.59 -13.75 -9.62
CA LEU A 128 20.48 -15.12 -10.15
C LEU A 128 19.98 -16.13 -9.11
N LEU A 129 20.37 -15.93 -7.86
CA LEU A 129 20.12 -16.90 -6.79
C LEU A 129 20.05 -16.20 -5.43
N ILE A 130 19.09 -16.63 -4.62
CA ILE A 130 18.99 -16.30 -3.21
C ILE A 130 19.02 -17.61 -2.43
N ARG A 131 19.97 -17.76 -1.50
CA ARG A 131 20.07 -18.90 -0.59
C ARG A 131 19.64 -18.49 0.80
N TYR A 132 18.68 -19.21 1.35
CA TYR A 132 18.09 -19.01 2.67
C TYR A 132 18.96 -19.63 3.78
N PRO A 133 18.72 -19.28 5.06
CA PRO A 133 19.47 -19.82 6.20
C PRO A 133 19.41 -21.34 6.35
N ASP A 134 18.31 -21.97 5.91
CA ASP A 134 18.14 -23.43 5.87
C ASP A 134 18.89 -24.10 4.69
N GLY A 135 19.52 -23.30 3.82
CA GLY A 135 20.25 -23.75 2.65
C GLY A 135 19.42 -23.88 1.37
N ASN A 136 18.10 -23.74 1.44
CA ASN A 136 17.23 -23.76 0.27
C ASN A 136 17.44 -22.52 -0.61
N THR A 137 17.07 -22.60 -1.88
CA THR A 137 17.39 -21.54 -2.85
C THR A 137 16.22 -21.16 -3.74
N VAL A 138 16.07 -19.87 -4.00
CA VAL A 138 15.28 -19.32 -5.11
C VAL A 138 16.22 -18.98 -6.26
N ARG A 139 15.82 -19.27 -7.49
CA ARG A 139 16.62 -18.99 -8.71
C ARG A 139 15.83 -18.19 -9.73
N PHE A 140 16.52 -17.35 -10.48
CA PHE A 140 15.94 -16.53 -11.54
C PHE A 140 16.64 -16.80 -12.86
N THR A 141 15.87 -16.84 -13.95
CA THR A 141 16.40 -16.72 -15.31
C THR A 141 15.88 -15.47 -15.96
N TYR A 142 16.62 -14.95 -16.94
CA TYR A 142 16.31 -13.69 -17.59
C TYR A 142 16.32 -13.84 -19.10
N HIS A 143 15.36 -13.17 -19.73
CA HIS A 143 15.33 -12.99 -21.17
C HIS A 143 16.53 -12.11 -21.61
N PRO A 144 17.08 -12.31 -22.83
CA PRO A 144 18.18 -11.47 -23.35
C PRO A 144 17.88 -9.96 -23.31
N ALA A 145 16.61 -9.58 -23.49
CA ALA A 145 16.13 -8.20 -23.46
C ALA A 145 16.11 -7.56 -22.05
N GLY A 146 16.41 -8.29 -20.98
CA GLY A 146 16.49 -7.74 -19.62
C GLY A 146 15.54 -8.33 -18.56
N PRO A 147 14.26 -8.60 -18.84
CA PRO A 147 13.30 -8.98 -17.80
C PRO A 147 13.40 -10.45 -17.38
N VAL A 148 12.81 -10.78 -16.23
CA VAL A 148 12.71 -12.16 -15.72
C VAL A 148 11.92 -13.02 -16.72
N GLU A 149 12.46 -14.20 -17.01
CA GLU A 149 11.87 -15.23 -17.85
C GLU A 149 11.29 -16.39 -17.03
N SER A 150 11.98 -16.79 -15.95
CA SER A 150 11.43 -17.76 -15.01
C SER A 150 11.95 -17.56 -13.59
N VAL A 151 11.14 -18.01 -12.63
CA VAL A 151 11.50 -18.10 -11.21
C VAL A 151 11.34 -19.56 -10.78
N THR A 152 12.37 -20.11 -10.16
CA THR A 152 12.32 -21.41 -9.48
C THR A 152 12.28 -21.16 -7.98
N ASP A 153 11.21 -21.61 -7.33
CA ASP A 153 11.03 -21.48 -5.89
C ASP A 153 11.91 -22.47 -5.10
N ARG A 154 11.84 -22.44 -3.76
CA ARG A 154 12.65 -23.31 -2.89
C ARG A 154 12.24 -24.77 -2.94
N THR A 155 11.03 -25.08 -3.40
CA THR A 155 10.58 -26.46 -3.64
C THR A 155 11.02 -27.01 -5.01
N GLY A 156 11.54 -26.13 -5.87
CA GLY A 156 11.91 -26.44 -7.25
C GLY A 156 10.78 -26.22 -8.26
N ALA A 157 9.64 -25.67 -7.83
CA ALA A 157 8.53 -25.34 -8.72
C ALA A 157 8.90 -24.13 -9.59
N ILE A 158 8.50 -24.16 -10.86
CA ILE A 158 8.93 -23.17 -11.85
C ILE A 158 7.73 -22.38 -12.37
N THR A 159 7.77 -21.07 -12.18
CA THR A 159 6.86 -20.13 -12.83
C THR A 159 7.56 -19.46 -14.00
N ARG A 160 6.91 -19.39 -15.16
CA ARG A 160 7.46 -18.79 -16.40
C ARG A 160 6.66 -17.59 -16.85
N TYR A 161 7.36 -16.63 -17.44
CA TYR A 161 6.79 -15.38 -17.95
C TYR A 161 7.02 -15.31 -19.45
N GLU A 162 5.94 -15.36 -20.21
CA GLU A 162 5.99 -15.09 -21.65
C GLU A 162 5.80 -13.60 -21.91
N ARG A 163 6.57 -13.07 -22.85
CA ARG A 163 6.54 -11.65 -23.22
C ARG A 163 6.42 -11.48 -24.73
N ASP A 164 5.90 -10.34 -25.15
CA ASP A 164 5.88 -9.96 -26.56
C ASP A 164 7.23 -9.38 -27.02
N GLU A 165 7.33 -9.05 -28.31
CA GLU A 165 8.53 -8.49 -28.94
C GLU A 165 8.96 -7.14 -28.32
N THR A 166 8.04 -6.43 -27.67
CA THR A 166 8.28 -5.15 -26.99
C THR A 166 8.63 -5.33 -25.50
N GLY A 167 8.67 -6.58 -25.01
CA GLY A 167 9.01 -6.94 -23.63
C GLY A 167 7.84 -6.89 -22.64
N ARG A 168 6.61 -6.63 -23.10
CA ARG A 168 5.41 -6.60 -22.24
C ARG A 168 4.99 -8.02 -21.87
N LEU A 169 4.40 -8.20 -20.69
CA LEU A 169 3.92 -9.51 -20.27
C LEU A 169 2.73 -9.93 -21.15
N ARG A 170 2.83 -11.13 -21.72
CA ARG A 170 1.77 -11.78 -22.49
C ARG A 170 1.12 -12.93 -21.72
N ALA A 171 1.90 -13.70 -20.96
CA ALA A 171 1.34 -14.78 -20.16
C ALA A 171 2.19 -15.15 -18.96
N ILE A 172 1.54 -15.70 -17.94
CA ILE A 172 2.19 -16.39 -16.82
C ILE A 172 1.81 -17.86 -16.91
N ILE A 173 2.82 -18.73 -16.84
CA ILE A 173 2.65 -20.18 -16.76
C ILE A 173 3.06 -20.61 -15.37
N ASP A 174 2.12 -21.18 -14.62
CA ASP A 174 2.35 -21.65 -13.26
C ASP A 174 3.09 -23.00 -13.22
N PRO A 175 3.51 -23.48 -12.04
CA PRO A 175 4.24 -24.75 -11.92
C PRO A 175 3.49 -26.01 -12.39
N LEU A 176 2.17 -25.94 -12.56
CA LEU A 176 1.35 -27.03 -13.11
C LEU A 176 1.22 -26.95 -14.64
N GLY A 177 1.87 -25.96 -15.28
CA GLY A 177 1.80 -25.73 -16.72
C GLY A 177 0.52 -24.99 -17.16
N ARG A 178 -0.27 -24.48 -16.22
CA ARG A 178 -1.50 -23.74 -16.53
C ARG A 178 -1.15 -22.30 -16.89
N LYS A 179 -1.86 -21.75 -17.87
CA LYS A 179 -1.52 -20.48 -18.51
C LYS A 179 -2.59 -19.42 -18.28
N THR A 180 -2.19 -18.29 -17.72
CA THR A 180 -2.98 -17.06 -17.66
C THR A 180 -2.43 -16.08 -18.70
N THR A 181 -3.26 -15.63 -19.63
CA THR A 181 -2.87 -14.74 -20.73
C THR A 181 -3.42 -13.33 -20.51
N TYR A 182 -2.60 -12.33 -20.81
CA TYR A 182 -2.93 -10.92 -20.71
C TYR A 182 -2.99 -10.33 -22.11
N GLU A 183 -4.13 -9.76 -22.48
CA GLU A 183 -4.33 -9.09 -23.75
C GLU A 183 -4.33 -7.58 -23.52
N THR A 184 -3.51 -6.85 -24.27
CA THR A 184 -3.40 -5.39 -24.19
C THR A 184 -3.80 -4.73 -25.51
N ASP A 185 -4.17 -3.45 -25.46
CA ASP A 185 -4.32 -2.62 -26.66
C ASP A 185 -2.96 -2.12 -27.19
N ALA A 186 -2.97 -1.31 -28.25
CA ALA A 186 -1.75 -0.79 -28.87
C ALA A 186 -0.94 0.09 -27.90
N GLU A 187 -1.64 0.81 -27.03
CA GLU A 187 -1.11 1.69 -26.00
C GLU A 187 -0.53 0.93 -24.79
N GLY A 188 -0.83 -0.37 -24.67
CA GLY A 188 -0.38 -1.21 -23.56
C GLY A 188 -1.29 -1.16 -22.34
N THR A 189 -2.54 -0.77 -22.51
CA THR A 189 -3.61 -0.85 -21.50
C THR A 189 -4.15 -2.28 -21.45
N LEU A 190 -4.47 -2.80 -20.27
CA LEU A 190 -5.05 -4.14 -20.15
C LEU A 190 -6.47 -4.13 -20.74
N LYS A 191 -6.72 -5.03 -21.70
CA LYS A 191 -8.01 -5.24 -22.34
C LYS A 191 -8.71 -6.47 -21.78
N SER A 192 -7.98 -7.58 -21.59
CA SER A 192 -8.57 -8.78 -21.02
C SER A 192 -7.54 -9.68 -20.34
N VAL A 193 -8.05 -10.52 -19.43
CA VAL A 193 -7.31 -11.63 -18.84
C VAL A 193 -8.03 -12.93 -19.21
N VAL A 194 -7.30 -13.85 -19.82
CA VAL A 194 -7.78 -15.21 -20.11
C VAL A 194 -7.18 -16.16 -19.10
N PHE A 195 -8.05 -16.84 -18.35
CA PHE A 195 -7.66 -17.73 -17.27
C PHE A 195 -7.40 -19.17 -17.77
N PRO A 196 -6.73 -20.02 -16.97
CA PRO A 196 -6.48 -21.42 -17.27
C PRO A 196 -7.68 -22.27 -17.69
N ASP A 197 -8.86 -21.95 -17.20
CA ASP A 197 -10.12 -22.63 -17.53
C ASP A 197 -10.77 -22.12 -18.83
N GLY A 198 -10.15 -21.13 -19.50
CA GLY A 198 -10.66 -20.49 -20.70
C GLY A 198 -11.65 -19.34 -20.43
N SER A 199 -12.05 -19.13 -19.17
CA SER A 199 -12.86 -17.97 -18.79
C SER A 199 -12.10 -16.67 -19.01
N ARG A 200 -12.84 -15.56 -19.19
CA ARG A 200 -12.27 -14.25 -19.51
C ARG A 200 -12.80 -13.18 -18.58
N GLN A 201 -11.92 -12.28 -18.15
CA GLN A 201 -12.31 -11.01 -17.55
C GLN A 201 -11.91 -9.89 -18.52
N GLU A 202 -12.85 -9.00 -18.84
CA GLU A 202 -12.62 -7.90 -19.79
C GLU A 202 -12.64 -6.54 -19.11
N HIS A 203 -11.84 -5.64 -19.65
CA HIS A 203 -11.59 -4.31 -19.16
C HIS A 203 -11.94 -3.31 -20.27
N VAL A 204 -13.08 -2.61 -20.12
CA VAL A 204 -13.63 -1.73 -21.15
C VAL A 204 -13.63 -0.28 -20.64
N PRO A 205 -12.64 0.55 -21.03
CA PRO A 205 -12.63 1.97 -20.68
C PRO A 205 -13.70 2.75 -21.47
N HIS A 206 -14.40 3.65 -20.78
CA HIS A 206 -15.29 4.65 -21.37
C HIS A 206 -14.83 6.05 -20.96
N PRO A 207 -13.71 6.55 -21.53
CA PRO A 207 -13.06 7.78 -21.04
C PRO A 207 -13.92 9.04 -21.22
N GLU A 208 -14.78 9.08 -22.25
CA GLU A 208 -15.75 10.17 -22.49
C GLU A 208 -16.79 10.27 -21.35
N GLU A 209 -17.09 9.16 -20.68
CA GLU A 209 -18.05 9.06 -19.58
C GLU A 209 -17.37 9.04 -18.21
N LEU A 210 -16.04 9.17 -18.16
CA LEU A 210 -15.22 8.98 -16.95
C LEU A 210 -15.58 7.68 -16.22
N SER A 211 -15.75 6.60 -16.97
CA SER A 211 -16.12 5.30 -16.44
C SER A 211 -15.29 4.16 -17.03
N ALA A 212 -15.34 3.01 -16.37
CA ALA A 212 -14.78 1.76 -16.86
C ALA A 212 -15.72 0.61 -16.52
N VAL A 213 -15.94 -0.29 -17.47
CA VAL A 213 -16.74 -1.50 -17.28
C VAL A 213 -15.81 -2.69 -17.14
N VAL A 214 -15.99 -3.46 -16.06
CA VAL A 214 -15.41 -4.77 -15.85
C VAL A 214 -16.43 -5.81 -16.26
N VAL A 215 -16.10 -6.66 -17.22
CA VAL A 215 -16.86 -7.89 -17.45
C VAL A 215 -16.16 -9.01 -16.69
N LEU A 216 -16.81 -9.54 -15.66
CA LEU A 216 -16.29 -10.63 -14.83
C LEU A 216 -16.31 -11.96 -15.60
N ARG A 217 -15.71 -13.00 -15.01
CA ARG A 217 -15.57 -14.34 -15.63
C ARG A 217 -16.90 -15.00 -15.97
N ASP A 218 -17.94 -14.68 -15.20
CA ASP A 218 -19.31 -15.14 -15.42
C ASP A 218 -20.16 -14.23 -16.32
N GLY A 219 -19.54 -13.20 -16.93
CA GLY A 219 -20.22 -12.25 -17.82
C GLY A 219 -20.95 -11.10 -17.11
N ARG A 220 -21.02 -11.11 -15.77
CA ARG A 220 -21.58 -9.98 -15.01
C ARG A 220 -20.72 -8.74 -15.20
N GLN A 221 -21.37 -7.58 -15.23
CA GLN A 221 -20.70 -6.29 -15.41
C GLN A 221 -20.60 -5.52 -14.11
N VAL A 222 -19.45 -4.88 -13.89
CA VAL A 222 -19.22 -3.94 -12.79
C VAL A 222 -18.81 -2.61 -13.41
N VAL A 223 -19.52 -1.54 -13.07
CA VAL A 223 -19.26 -0.20 -13.59
C VAL A 223 -18.52 0.60 -12.54
N HIS A 224 -17.38 1.16 -12.93
CA HIS A 224 -16.56 2.05 -12.12
C HIS A 224 -16.71 3.46 -12.65
N GLU A 225 -17.11 4.41 -11.80
CA GLU A 225 -17.27 5.82 -12.14
C GLU A 225 -16.16 6.64 -11.48
N PHE A 226 -15.60 7.63 -12.17
CA PHE A 226 -14.49 8.45 -11.70
C PHE A 226 -14.83 9.96 -11.72
N ASP A 227 -14.21 10.74 -10.85
CA ASP A 227 -14.36 12.21 -10.86
C ASP A 227 -13.39 12.92 -11.85
N GLU A 228 -13.85 14.06 -12.38
CA GLU A 228 -13.11 14.91 -13.33
C GLU A 228 -11.76 15.38 -12.76
N GLY A 229 -10.68 15.12 -13.50
CA GLY A 229 -9.36 15.71 -13.27
C GLY A 229 -8.34 14.83 -12.52
N VAL A 230 -8.75 13.73 -11.86
CA VAL A 230 -7.82 12.90 -11.05
C VAL A 230 -8.00 11.37 -11.21
N ARG A 231 -8.97 10.87 -11.99
CA ARG A 231 -9.29 9.40 -12.08
C ARG A 231 -9.49 8.76 -10.69
N VAL A 232 -10.06 9.52 -9.75
CA VAL A 232 -10.40 9.03 -8.41
C VAL A 232 -11.75 8.33 -8.49
N LEU A 233 -11.86 7.12 -7.93
CA LEU A 233 -13.12 6.39 -7.99
C LEU A 233 -14.17 7.09 -7.14
N LYS A 234 -15.33 7.31 -7.76
CA LYS A 234 -16.49 7.99 -7.20
C LYS A 234 -17.60 7.01 -6.87
N ALA A 235 -17.80 6.00 -7.71
CA ALA A 235 -18.81 4.98 -7.46
C ALA A 235 -18.44 3.64 -8.10
N ILE A 236 -19.00 2.57 -7.52
CA ILE A 236 -19.05 1.24 -8.13
C ILE A 236 -20.51 0.82 -8.19
N THR A 237 -20.95 0.37 -9.37
CA THR A 237 -22.25 -0.26 -9.57
C THR A 237 -22.04 -1.70 -10.01
N TRP A 238 -22.63 -2.66 -9.29
CA TRP A 238 -22.53 -4.08 -9.61
C TRP A 238 -23.68 -4.56 -10.49
N ALA A 239 -23.54 -5.77 -11.04
CA ALA A 239 -24.50 -6.37 -11.96
C ALA A 239 -25.90 -6.59 -11.37
N ASP A 240 -26.02 -6.68 -10.04
CA ASP A 240 -27.31 -6.77 -9.35
C ASP A 240 -27.98 -5.40 -9.14
N GLY A 241 -27.36 -4.32 -9.64
CA GLY A 241 -27.82 -2.94 -9.49
C GLY A 241 -27.45 -2.30 -8.16
N SER A 242 -26.84 -3.05 -7.23
CA SER A 242 -26.30 -2.45 -6.01
C SER A 242 -25.22 -1.43 -6.36
N ARG A 243 -25.11 -0.38 -5.55
CA ARG A 243 -24.21 0.73 -5.80
C ARG A 243 -23.58 1.24 -4.52
N THR A 244 -22.29 1.54 -4.59
CA THR A 244 -21.55 2.21 -3.52
C THR A 244 -20.92 3.46 -4.06
N GLU A 245 -21.13 4.57 -3.38
CA GLU A 245 -20.54 5.87 -3.66
C GLU A 245 -19.42 6.18 -2.66
N PHE A 246 -18.43 6.94 -3.10
CA PHE A 246 -17.29 7.37 -2.32
C PHE A 246 -17.05 8.88 -2.49
N GLU A 247 -16.66 9.53 -1.40
CA GLU A 247 -16.16 10.89 -1.43
C GLU A 247 -14.74 10.93 -0.88
N LEU A 248 -13.82 11.50 -1.64
CA LEU A 248 -12.43 11.66 -1.26
C LEU A 248 -12.04 13.13 -1.19
N LYS A 249 -11.36 13.51 -0.10
CA LYS A 249 -10.69 14.81 0.02
C LYS A 249 -9.19 14.60 -0.20
N GLY A 250 -8.72 14.87 -1.43
CA GLY A 250 -7.38 14.47 -1.85
C GLY A 250 -7.29 12.96 -2.00
N ASN A 251 -6.48 12.29 -1.18
CA ASN A 251 -6.30 10.83 -1.20
C ASN A 251 -6.93 10.12 0.02
N THR A 252 -7.77 10.83 0.77
CA THR A 252 -8.40 10.31 1.99
C THR A 252 -9.91 10.19 1.78
N LEU A 253 -10.43 8.98 2.01
CA LEU A 253 -11.87 8.73 2.08
C LEU A 253 -12.48 9.52 3.23
N THR A 254 -13.47 10.36 2.92
CA THR A 254 -14.23 11.13 3.90
C THR A 254 -15.69 10.68 3.98
N ALA A 255 -16.20 10.04 2.93
CA ALA A 255 -17.52 9.40 2.99
C ALA A 255 -17.62 8.17 2.10
N ALA A 256 -18.46 7.22 2.48
CA ALA A 256 -18.90 6.12 1.64
C ALA A 256 -20.39 5.82 1.89
N ARG A 257 -21.16 5.48 0.85
CA ARG A 257 -22.61 5.27 0.97
C ARG A 257 -23.07 4.09 0.12
N ASN A 258 -23.94 3.26 0.68
CA ASN A 258 -24.71 2.24 -0.03
C ASN A 258 -26.13 2.15 0.56
N ASP A 259 -26.88 1.09 0.21
CA ASP A 259 -28.25 0.86 0.69
C ASP A 259 -28.36 0.65 2.21
N PHE A 260 -27.27 0.30 2.89
CA PHE A 260 -27.23 0.19 4.36
C PHE A 260 -27.03 1.54 5.04
N GLY A 261 -26.63 2.58 4.30
CA GLY A 261 -26.51 3.95 4.76
C GLY A 261 -25.17 4.59 4.44
N ALA A 262 -24.95 5.78 5.01
CA ALA A 262 -23.71 6.54 4.85
C ALA A 262 -22.76 6.37 6.04
N LEU A 263 -21.49 6.34 5.69
CA LEU A 263 -20.35 6.44 6.59
C LEU A 263 -19.66 7.76 6.29
N THR A 264 -19.46 8.60 7.30
CA THR A 264 -18.78 9.90 7.13
C THR A 264 -17.74 10.10 8.22
N SER A 265 -16.55 10.53 7.81
CA SER A 265 -15.43 10.78 8.72
C SER A 265 -15.04 12.26 8.70
N THR A 266 -14.86 12.85 9.88
CA THR A 266 -14.16 14.13 10.01
C THR A 266 -12.72 13.87 10.38
N LEU A 267 -11.80 14.70 9.89
CA LEU A 267 -10.36 14.49 10.03
C LEU A 267 -9.70 15.70 10.67
N ASP A 268 -8.63 15.46 11.43
CA ASP A 268 -7.70 16.50 11.84
C ASP A 268 -6.80 16.97 10.66
N ALA A 269 -5.87 17.88 10.95
CA ALA A 269 -4.93 18.39 9.94
C ALA A 269 -3.93 17.33 9.43
N ASP A 270 -3.68 16.28 10.21
CA ASP A 270 -2.76 15.17 9.90
C ASP A 270 -3.46 14.00 9.18
N GLY A 271 -4.78 14.11 8.98
CA GLY A 271 -5.62 13.12 8.32
C GLY A 271 -6.10 11.98 9.23
N ASN A 272 -5.99 12.13 10.55
CA ASN A 272 -6.52 11.14 11.51
C ASN A 272 -8.02 11.41 11.75
N PRO A 273 -8.85 10.37 11.91
CA PRO A 273 -10.30 10.53 12.07
C PRO A 273 -10.64 11.08 13.44
N LEU A 274 -11.25 12.26 13.52
CA LEU A 274 -11.80 12.80 14.76
C LEU A 274 -13.16 12.18 15.09
N THR A 275 -13.91 11.83 14.06
CA THR A 275 -15.25 11.24 14.20
C THR A 275 -15.51 10.29 13.05
N ASP A 276 -16.16 9.17 13.33
CA ASP A 276 -16.78 8.31 12.32
C ASP A 276 -18.29 8.23 12.60
N GLU A 277 -19.11 8.68 11.67
CA GLU A 277 -20.55 8.60 11.76
C GLU A 277 -21.06 7.46 10.87
N SER A 278 -21.99 6.67 11.41
CA SER A 278 -22.64 5.56 10.73
C SER A 278 -24.13 5.55 11.06
N PRO A 279 -24.95 4.72 10.36
CA PRO A 279 -26.35 4.53 10.72
C PRO A 279 -26.56 3.97 12.13
N PHE A 280 -25.51 3.40 12.73
CA PHE A 280 -25.50 2.83 14.08
C PHE A 280 -24.92 3.80 15.12
N GLY A 281 -24.68 5.05 14.73
CA GLY A 281 -24.23 6.14 15.59
C GLY A 281 -22.78 6.56 15.35
N ARG A 282 -22.29 7.43 16.23
CA ARG A 282 -21.04 8.18 16.08
C ARG A 282 -19.95 7.65 17.00
N VAL A 283 -18.78 7.36 16.44
CA VAL A 283 -17.54 7.13 17.21
C VAL A 283 -16.75 8.42 17.24
N GLU A 284 -16.20 8.76 18.40
CA GLU A 284 -15.33 9.94 18.56
C GLU A 284 -13.93 9.50 18.97
N TYR A 285 -12.93 10.18 18.44
CA TYR A 285 -11.53 9.93 18.75
C TYR A 285 -10.85 11.21 19.21
N ALA A 286 -9.89 11.05 20.12
CA ALA A 286 -8.96 12.12 20.46
C ALA A 286 -7.53 11.61 20.31
N TYR A 287 -6.65 12.50 19.84
CA TYR A 287 -5.24 12.23 19.64
C TYR A 287 -4.39 13.20 20.45
N ASP A 288 -3.21 12.75 20.86
CA ASP A 288 -2.16 13.66 21.34
C ASP A 288 -1.49 14.42 20.18
N GLU A 289 -0.58 15.33 20.50
CA GLU A 289 0.15 16.14 19.50
C GLU A 289 1.06 15.30 18.59
N GLU A 290 1.42 14.08 19.01
CA GLU A 290 2.13 13.11 18.19
C GLU A 290 1.21 12.39 17.19
N GLY A 291 -0.11 12.42 17.38
CA GLY A 291 -1.11 11.76 16.55
C GLY A 291 -1.44 10.33 17.01
N ARG A 292 -1.18 9.98 18.28
CA ARG A 292 -1.57 8.69 18.88
C ARG A 292 -2.94 8.81 19.53
N MET A 293 -3.76 7.78 19.40
CA MET A 293 -5.12 7.79 19.93
C MET A 293 -5.10 7.68 21.45
N VAL A 294 -5.49 8.73 22.16
CA VAL A 294 -5.54 8.78 23.63
C VAL A 294 -6.93 8.51 24.19
N ARG A 295 -7.98 8.66 23.36
CA ARG A 295 -9.36 8.41 23.76
C ARG A 295 -10.20 7.95 22.58
N MET A 296 -11.12 7.02 22.84
CA MET A 296 -12.18 6.64 21.92
C MET A 296 -13.52 6.59 22.66
N VAL A 297 -14.56 7.16 22.08
CA VAL A 297 -15.94 7.13 22.61
C VAL A 297 -16.82 6.37 21.63
N SER A 298 -17.47 5.31 22.13
CA SER A 298 -18.41 4.52 21.34
C SER A 298 -19.73 5.29 21.09
N PRO A 299 -20.57 4.85 20.14
CA PRO A 299 -21.88 5.44 19.87
C PRO A 299 -22.84 5.48 21.07
N HIS A 300 -22.53 4.75 22.13
CA HIS A 300 -23.36 4.62 23.31
C HIS A 300 -22.76 5.32 24.54
N GLY A 301 -21.73 6.16 24.36
CA GLY A 301 -21.11 6.95 25.42
C GLY A 301 -19.99 6.26 26.19
N GLU A 302 -19.78 4.95 25.98
CA GLU A 302 -18.65 4.23 26.59
C GLU A 302 -17.32 4.79 26.11
N THR A 303 -16.41 5.02 27.05
CA THR A 303 -15.10 5.63 26.78
C THR A 303 -13.98 4.62 27.06
N LEU A 304 -13.04 4.54 26.12
CA LEU A 304 -11.74 3.91 26.29
C LEU A 304 -10.66 4.98 26.32
N GLU A 305 -9.68 4.82 27.20
CA GLU A 305 -8.55 5.74 27.34
C GLU A 305 -7.23 4.99 27.16
N TYR A 306 -6.26 5.63 26.52
CA TYR A 306 -4.96 5.07 26.24
C TYR A 306 -3.88 6.05 26.68
N GLU A 307 -2.85 5.53 27.34
CA GLU A 307 -1.66 6.30 27.70
C GLU A 307 -0.42 5.64 27.11
N TYR A 308 0.55 6.47 26.75
CA TYR A 308 1.77 6.05 26.08
C TYR A 308 3.00 6.38 26.92
N ASP A 309 3.99 5.49 26.92
CA ASP A 309 5.28 5.70 27.61
C ASP A 309 6.16 6.73 26.89
N GLU A 310 7.36 6.98 27.41
CA GLU A 310 8.30 7.96 26.84
C GLU A 310 8.68 7.65 25.37
N ASP A 311 8.70 6.37 24.97
CA ASP A 311 8.99 5.92 23.61
C ASP A 311 7.74 5.91 22.71
N GLY A 312 6.59 6.33 23.24
CA GLY A 312 5.30 6.33 22.55
C GLY A 312 4.64 4.96 22.47
N ARG A 313 5.11 3.96 23.22
CA ARG A 313 4.48 2.64 23.34
C ARG A 313 3.25 2.70 24.21
N LEU A 314 2.25 1.86 23.93
CA LEU A 314 1.05 1.77 24.77
C LEU A 314 1.47 1.29 26.16
N GLY A 315 1.39 2.16 27.17
CA GLY A 315 1.74 1.83 28.55
C GLY A 315 0.52 1.42 29.39
N LEU A 316 -0.64 1.97 29.08
CA LEU A 316 -1.88 1.73 29.82
C LEU A 316 -3.10 1.85 28.90
N VAL A 317 -4.06 0.96 29.11
CA VAL A 317 -5.44 1.13 28.61
C VAL A 317 -6.40 1.10 29.79
N ARG A 318 -7.37 2.02 29.80
CA ARG A 318 -8.53 1.98 30.70
C ARG A 318 -9.76 1.56 29.93
N ASP A 319 -10.42 0.52 30.43
CA ASP A 319 -11.67 0.03 29.86
C ASP A 319 -12.89 0.83 30.35
N TRP A 320 -14.08 0.38 29.92
CA TRP A 320 -15.36 0.99 30.25
C TRP A 320 -15.65 1.03 31.76
N GLY A 321 -15.12 0.05 32.53
CA GLY A 321 -15.22 -0.03 33.99
C GLY A 321 -14.12 0.73 34.72
N ARG A 322 -13.27 1.47 34.00
CA ARG A 322 -12.04 2.10 34.51
C ARG A 322 -11.00 1.09 35.01
N ASN A 323 -11.11 -0.18 34.64
CA ASN A 323 -10.05 -1.14 34.97
C ASN A 323 -8.81 -0.83 34.12
N GLU A 324 -7.65 -0.95 34.74
CA GLU A 324 -6.38 -0.55 34.14
C GLU A 324 -5.60 -1.78 33.68
N THR A 325 -5.37 -1.92 32.37
CA THR A 325 -4.42 -2.91 31.84
C THR A 325 -3.11 -2.24 31.47
N ARG A 326 -2.01 -2.66 32.10
CA ARG A 326 -0.69 -2.03 32.00
C ARG A 326 0.29 -2.90 31.24
N PHE A 327 1.10 -2.28 30.39
CA PHE A 327 2.12 -2.93 29.57
C PHE A 327 3.51 -2.47 30.01
N ARG A 328 4.46 -3.39 30.03
CA ARG A 328 5.90 -3.08 30.15
C ARG A 328 6.67 -3.72 29.02
N TYR A 329 7.82 -3.12 28.71
CA TYR A 329 8.62 -3.50 27.57
C TYR A 329 10.05 -3.85 27.97
N ALA A 330 10.59 -4.89 27.33
CA ALA A 330 12.01 -5.22 27.40
C ALA A 330 12.86 -4.16 26.64
N PRO A 331 14.19 -4.10 26.85
CA PRO A 331 15.08 -3.20 26.13
C PRO A 331 14.96 -3.27 24.59
N GLY A 332 14.64 -4.45 24.04
CA GLY A 332 14.39 -4.66 22.61
C GLY A 332 13.05 -4.12 22.09
N GLY A 333 12.23 -3.47 22.93
CA GLY A 333 10.95 -2.89 22.56
C GLY A 333 9.77 -3.87 22.49
N THR A 334 9.98 -5.14 22.84
CA THR A 334 8.94 -6.16 22.92
C THR A 334 8.21 -6.12 24.26
N VAL A 335 6.92 -6.47 24.30
CA VAL A 335 6.12 -6.49 25.54
C VAL A 335 6.67 -7.57 26.47
N SER A 336 7.18 -7.21 27.65
CA SER A 336 7.70 -8.17 28.63
C SER A 336 6.67 -8.54 29.70
N GLU A 337 5.75 -7.62 30.02
CA GLU A 337 4.70 -7.86 31.01
C GLU A 337 3.37 -7.22 30.55
N ILE A 338 2.28 -7.94 30.77
CA ILE A 338 0.91 -7.42 30.69
C ILE A 338 0.26 -7.66 32.05
N ARG A 339 -0.16 -6.59 32.73
CA ARG A 339 -0.97 -6.68 33.95
C ARG A 339 -2.41 -6.35 33.58
N TYR A 340 -3.25 -7.36 33.51
CA TYR A 340 -4.67 -7.23 33.17
C TYR A 340 -5.45 -6.46 34.25
N GLY A 341 -6.61 -5.92 33.87
CA GLY A 341 -7.46 -5.13 34.76
C GLY A 341 -8.01 -5.91 35.97
N ASN A 342 -8.10 -7.24 35.89
CA ASN A 342 -8.41 -8.14 37.01
C ASN A 342 -7.18 -8.49 37.90
N GLY A 343 -6.02 -7.90 37.62
CA GLY A 343 -4.79 -8.09 38.37
C GLY A 343 -3.99 -9.35 38.01
N LEU A 344 -4.42 -10.14 37.02
CA LEU A 344 -3.59 -11.21 36.46
C LEU A 344 -2.32 -10.62 35.82
N LEU A 345 -1.21 -11.37 35.92
CA LEU A 345 0.06 -10.98 35.31
C LEU A 345 0.44 -11.99 34.23
N GLU A 346 0.60 -11.50 33.02
CA GLU A 346 1.26 -12.22 31.93
C GLU A 346 2.71 -11.76 31.79
N THR A 347 3.64 -12.69 31.81
CA THR A 347 5.04 -12.44 31.46
C THR A 347 5.35 -13.03 30.10
N GLN A 348 6.12 -12.29 29.30
CA GLN A 348 6.48 -12.69 27.94
C GLN A 348 8.00 -12.59 27.73
N SER A 349 8.56 -13.56 27.04
CA SER A 349 9.93 -13.51 26.54
C SER A 349 9.99 -13.92 25.07
N TYR A 350 11.03 -13.48 24.39
CA TYR A 350 11.16 -13.56 22.95
C TYR A 350 12.43 -14.30 22.58
N ALA A 351 12.39 -15.01 21.47
CA ALA A 351 13.58 -15.52 20.82
C ALA A 351 14.47 -14.35 20.38
N SER A 352 15.75 -14.63 20.13
CA SER A 352 16.72 -13.67 19.57
C SER A 352 16.41 -13.22 18.14
N THR A 353 15.25 -13.57 17.61
CA THR A 353 14.70 -13.10 16.34
C THR A 353 13.55 -12.11 16.58
N GLY A 354 13.18 -11.87 17.83
CA GLY A 354 12.03 -11.06 18.22
C GLY A 354 10.68 -11.76 18.12
N ARG A 355 10.62 -13.07 17.84
CA ARG A 355 9.38 -13.88 17.90
C ARG A 355 9.06 -14.26 19.35
N LEU A 356 7.78 -14.33 19.71
CA LEU A 356 7.35 -14.73 21.07
C LEU A 356 7.82 -16.16 21.36
N ALA A 357 8.64 -16.37 22.40
CA ALA A 357 9.18 -17.68 22.75
C ALA A 357 8.50 -18.29 23.98
N HIS A 358 8.00 -17.46 24.90
CA HIS A 358 7.29 -17.91 26.09
C HIS A 358 6.29 -16.86 26.55
N ALA A 359 5.10 -17.29 26.91
CA ALA A 359 4.08 -16.47 27.57
C ALA A 359 3.51 -17.25 28.77
N CYS A 360 3.39 -16.60 29.93
CA CYS A 360 2.92 -17.25 31.15
C CYS A 360 1.97 -16.33 31.91
N VAL A 361 0.74 -16.79 32.16
CA VAL A 361 -0.25 -16.06 32.95
C VAL A 361 -0.31 -16.65 34.35
N VAL A 362 -0.07 -15.81 35.36
CA VAL A 362 -0.20 -16.16 36.77
C VAL A 362 -1.29 -15.34 37.43
N SER A 363 -2.00 -15.98 38.35
CA SER A 363 -2.94 -15.29 39.25
C SER A 363 -2.22 -14.52 40.35
N GLN A 364 -2.97 -13.68 41.06
CA GLN A 364 -2.43 -12.83 42.13
C GLN A 364 -1.79 -13.63 43.29
N ASN A 365 -2.18 -14.89 43.48
CA ASN A 365 -1.59 -15.78 44.48
C ASN A 365 -0.41 -16.63 43.96
N GLY A 366 0.04 -16.38 42.72
CA GLY A 366 1.16 -17.09 42.09
C GLY A 366 0.80 -18.40 41.39
N ARG A 367 -0.48 -18.82 41.35
CA ARG A 367 -0.89 -20.00 40.58
C ARG A 367 -0.82 -19.73 39.06
N THR A 368 -0.12 -20.58 38.32
CA THR A 368 -0.07 -20.59 36.85
C THR A 368 -1.41 -20.99 36.25
N LEU A 369 -1.99 -20.11 35.43
CA LEU A 369 -3.25 -20.30 34.72
C LEU A 369 -3.03 -20.68 33.24
N SER A 370 -1.93 -20.22 32.66
CA SER A 370 -1.52 -20.54 31.30
C SER A 370 0.01 -20.50 31.20
N GLU A 371 0.57 -21.42 30.43
CA GLU A 371 1.97 -21.40 30.05
C GLU A 371 2.12 -21.90 28.60
N GLN A 372 2.63 -21.03 27.74
CA GLN A 372 2.84 -21.27 26.32
C GLN A 372 4.32 -21.14 25.98
N ARG A 373 4.87 -22.09 25.23
CA ARG A 373 6.27 -22.09 24.76
C ARG A 373 6.32 -22.32 23.27
N TYR A 374 7.21 -21.61 22.59
CA TYR A 374 7.38 -21.64 21.14
C TYR A 374 8.85 -21.81 20.77
N GLU A 375 9.11 -22.69 19.81
CA GLU A 375 10.44 -22.90 19.24
C GLU A 375 10.44 -22.52 17.75
N TYR A 376 11.58 -22.03 17.26
CA TYR A 376 11.74 -21.55 15.89
C TYR A 376 13.01 -22.13 15.25
N ASP A 377 13.01 -22.30 13.93
CA ASP A 377 14.22 -22.63 13.18
C ASP A 377 14.99 -21.39 12.69
N SER A 378 16.07 -21.61 11.92
CA SER A 378 16.92 -20.54 11.39
C SER A 378 16.27 -19.68 10.29
N CYS A 379 15.12 -20.10 9.76
CA CYS A 379 14.27 -19.29 8.88
C CYS A 379 13.10 -18.66 9.64
N GLU A 380 13.17 -18.66 10.97
CA GLU A 380 12.15 -18.17 11.89
C GLU A 380 10.80 -18.88 11.75
N ARG A 381 10.75 -20.11 11.22
CA ARG A 381 9.49 -20.88 11.18
C ARG A 381 9.24 -21.50 12.54
N LEU A 382 8.00 -21.45 13.03
CA LEU A 382 7.59 -22.02 14.31
C LEU A 382 7.59 -23.54 14.23
N THR A 383 8.55 -24.20 14.86
CA THR A 383 8.75 -25.66 14.77
C THR A 383 8.15 -26.42 15.93
N ALA A 384 7.86 -25.78 17.06
CA ALA A 384 7.16 -26.41 18.16
C ALA A 384 6.30 -25.43 18.96
N VAL A 385 5.20 -25.94 19.50
CA VAL A 385 4.36 -25.25 20.50
C VAL A 385 4.07 -26.19 21.66
N ALA A 386 4.19 -25.68 22.88
CA ALA A 386 3.60 -26.29 24.07
C ALA A 386 2.58 -25.32 24.66
N ASP A 387 1.38 -25.81 24.99
CA ASP A 387 0.36 -25.03 25.71
C ASP A 387 -0.20 -25.84 26.88
N GLY A 388 0.04 -25.34 28.09
CA GLY A 388 -0.40 -25.89 29.36
C GLY A 388 -0.86 -24.82 30.34
N GLY A 389 -1.08 -25.21 31.60
CA GLY A 389 -1.52 -24.31 32.69
C GLY A 389 -2.95 -24.59 33.16
N ALA A 390 -3.09 -24.65 34.50
CA ALA A 390 -4.22 -25.10 35.33
C ALA A 390 -4.54 -26.62 35.32
N GLU A 391 -4.68 -27.19 36.53
CA GLU A 391 -4.88 -28.62 36.86
C GLU A 391 -6.10 -29.26 36.18
N ARG A 392 -7.00 -28.45 35.60
CA ARG A 392 -8.24 -28.89 34.93
C ARG A 392 -8.02 -29.34 33.48
N PHE A 393 -6.84 -29.10 32.89
CA PHE A 393 -6.64 -29.12 31.42
C PHE A 393 -5.79 -30.28 30.86
N GLY A 394 -5.66 -31.37 31.61
CA GLY A 394 -4.87 -32.53 31.18
C GLY A 394 -3.37 -32.25 31.07
N GLN A 395 -2.61 -33.22 30.57
CA GLN A 395 -1.17 -33.07 30.35
C GLN A 395 -0.92 -31.99 29.27
N PRO A 396 0.12 -31.15 29.41
CA PRO A 396 0.50 -30.18 28.38
C PRO A 396 0.76 -30.91 27.07
N MET A 397 0.00 -30.54 26.03
CA MET A 397 0.23 -31.09 24.68
C MET A 397 1.33 -30.27 24.02
N THR A 398 2.43 -30.94 23.71
CA THR A 398 3.52 -30.34 22.93
C THR A 398 3.42 -30.86 21.51
N ARG A 399 3.35 -29.97 20.53
CA ARG A 399 3.29 -30.29 19.10
C ARG A 399 4.56 -29.82 18.40
N ARG A 400 5.03 -30.60 17.44
CA ARG A 400 6.09 -30.23 16.49
C ARG A 400 5.53 -30.12 15.08
N PHE A 401 5.99 -29.12 14.35
CA PHE A 401 5.54 -28.81 12.99
C PHE A 401 6.64 -29.16 11.99
N LEU A 402 6.23 -29.81 10.91
CA LEU A 402 7.08 -30.12 9.77
C LEU A 402 6.68 -29.21 8.61
N TYR A 403 7.66 -28.65 7.92
CA TYR A 403 7.44 -27.74 6.80
C TYR A 403 8.17 -28.23 5.56
N ASP A 404 7.65 -27.88 4.39
CA ASP A 404 8.44 -27.94 3.17
C ASP A 404 9.33 -26.70 3.03
N ALA A 405 10.04 -26.64 1.91
CA ALA A 405 10.99 -25.57 1.64
C ALA A 405 10.31 -24.21 1.44
N GLU A 406 9.00 -24.13 1.16
CA GLU A 406 8.22 -22.88 1.08
C GLU A 406 7.46 -22.55 2.37
N SER A 407 7.77 -23.24 3.48
CA SER A 407 7.12 -23.07 4.78
C SER A 407 5.66 -23.54 4.83
N ARG A 408 5.22 -24.34 3.85
CA ARG A 408 3.89 -24.96 3.88
C ARG A 408 3.91 -26.13 4.88
N LEU A 409 2.87 -26.24 5.70
CA LEU A 409 2.81 -27.22 6.79
C LEU A 409 2.68 -28.66 6.25
N LEU A 410 3.70 -29.50 6.35
CA LEU A 410 3.64 -30.90 5.93
C LEU A 410 3.00 -31.84 6.95
N GLY A 411 2.99 -31.47 8.23
CA GLY A 411 2.37 -32.29 9.28
C GLY A 411 2.67 -31.83 10.69
N GLU A 412 1.95 -32.43 11.64
CA GLU A 412 2.11 -32.20 13.07
C GLU A 412 2.41 -33.51 13.79
N MET A 413 3.33 -33.47 14.74
CA MET A 413 3.72 -34.59 15.58
C MET A 413 3.46 -34.25 17.04
N ASP A 414 3.03 -35.23 17.83
CA ASP A 414 3.11 -35.13 19.28
C ASP A 414 4.60 -35.18 19.68
N ALA A 415 5.09 -34.13 20.33
CA ALA A 415 6.51 -33.98 20.62
C ALA A 415 6.99 -34.91 21.73
N THR A 416 6.09 -35.44 22.56
CA THR A 416 6.41 -36.33 23.68
C THR A 416 6.51 -37.78 23.23
N THR A 417 5.55 -38.22 22.44
CA THR A 417 5.44 -39.61 21.95
C THR A 417 6.13 -39.82 20.60
N GLY A 418 6.33 -38.74 19.83
CA GLY A 418 6.78 -38.80 18.44
C GLY A 418 5.69 -39.28 17.46
N GLN A 419 4.45 -39.43 17.92
CA GLN A 419 3.34 -39.87 17.08
C GLN A 419 2.98 -38.81 16.04
N LEU A 420 2.84 -39.22 14.78
CA LEU A 420 2.26 -38.39 13.73
C LEU A 420 0.77 -38.15 14.02
N LEU A 421 0.40 -36.89 14.20
CA LEU A 421 -0.98 -36.46 14.47
C LEU A 421 -1.73 -36.20 13.18
N VAL A 422 -1.08 -35.50 12.25
CA VAL A 422 -1.67 -35.15 10.95
C VAL A 422 -0.58 -34.95 9.90
N ARG A 423 -0.90 -35.24 8.64
CA ARG A 423 -0.05 -35.02 7.48
C ARG A 423 -0.83 -34.28 6.41
N TYR A 424 -0.13 -33.44 5.66
CA TYR A 424 -0.66 -32.72 4.51
C TYR A 424 0.22 -32.98 3.28
N ALA A 425 -0.37 -32.84 2.09
CA ALA A 425 0.38 -32.84 0.85
C ALA A 425 -0.09 -31.71 -0.08
N TYR A 426 0.84 -31.19 -0.87
CA TYR A 426 0.61 -30.07 -1.77
C TYR A 426 0.98 -30.43 -3.21
N ASP A 427 0.29 -29.83 -4.18
CA ASP A 427 0.75 -29.86 -5.57
C ASP A 427 1.93 -28.89 -5.80
N ALA A 428 2.45 -28.85 -7.03
CA ALA A 428 3.60 -28.00 -7.37
C ALA A 428 3.30 -26.49 -7.25
N LYS A 429 2.05 -26.04 -7.32
CA LYS A 429 1.69 -24.64 -7.07
C LYS A 429 1.46 -24.36 -5.58
N GLY A 430 1.28 -25.40 -4.79
CA GLY A 430 1.08 -25.31 -3.34
C GLY A 430 -0.36 -25.47 -2.90
N ASN A 431 -1.26 -25.92 -3.76
CA ASN A 431 -2.63 -26.24 -3.34
C ASN A 431 -2.64 -27.50 -2.48
N LEU A 432 -3.49 -27.53 -1.46
CA LEU A 432 -3.68 -28.70 -0.60
C LEU A 432 -4.38 -29.82 -1.39
N VAL A 433 -3.71 -30.96 -1.56
CA VAL A 433 -4.22 -32.14 -2.30
C VAL A 433 -4.46 -33.37 -1.42
N ASP A 434 -3.95 -33.36 -0.19
CA ASP A 434 -4.22 -34.36 0.83
C ASP A 434 -4.30 -33.67 2.19
N ASP A 435 -5.43 -33.86 2.88
CA ASP A 435 -5.73 -33.34 4.19
C ASP A 435 -5.95 -34.49 5.18
N ALA A 436 -4.90 -34.85 5.92
CA ALA A 436 -4.96 -35.95 6.89
C ALA A 436 -5.39 -37.30 6.26
N GLY A 437 -4.98 -37.58 5.02
CA GLY A 437 -5.40 -38.75 4.25
C GLY A 437 -6.72 -38.57 3.49
N THR A 438 -7.40 -37.43 3.65
CA THR A 438 -8.55 -37.05 2.82
C THR A 438 -8.06 -36.39 1.55
N ARG A 439 -8.27 -37.06 0.41
CA ARG A 439 -7.85 -36.52 -0.89
C ARG A 439 -8.65 -35.28 -1.26
N VAL A 440 -7.96 -34.25 -1.73
CA VAL A 440 -8.56 -33.02 -2.26
C VAL A 440 -8.25 -32.91 -3.74
N SER A 441 -9.28 -32.77 -4.58
CA SER A 441 -9.13 -32.57 -6.02
C SER A 441 -9.23 -31.08 -6.34
N MET A 442 -8.25 -30.56 -7.08
CA MET A 442 -8.16 -29.14 -7.45
C MET A 442 -8.68 -28.89 -8.87
N GLY A 443 -9.41 -27.79 -9.04
CA GLY A 443 -9.79 -27.25 -10.35
C GLY A 443 -8.66 -26.48 -11.02
N LEU A 444 -8.88 -26.08 -12.28
CA LEU A 444 -7.90 -25.31 -13.07
C LEU A 444 -7.58 -23.93 -12.46
N MET A 445 -8.45 -23.43 -11.58
CA MET A 445 -8.30 -22.13 -10.91
C MET A 445 -7.91 -22.23 -9.44
N ASP A 446 -7.38 -23.38 -9.01
CA ASP A 446 -7.02 -23.71 -7.61
C ASP A 446 -8.21 -23.89 -6.66
N GLU A 447 -9.40 -24.13 -7.21
CA GLU A 447 -10.61 -24.37 -6.44
C GLU A 447 -10.61 -25.81 -5.89
N PRO A 448 -10.76 -26.06 -4.58
CA PRO A 448 -11.06 -27.40 -4.10
C PRO A 448 -12.41 -27.87 -4.67
N ARG A 449 -12.44 -28.86 -5.56
CA ARG A 449 -13.66 -29.37 -6.22
C ARG A 449 -14.24 -30.62 -5.56
N VAL A 450 -13.37 -31.44 -4.98
CA VAL A 450 -13.77 -32.66 -4.25
C VAL A 450 -12.94 -32.73 -2.98
N TYR A 451 -13.59 -33.01 -1.85
CA TYR A 451 -12.98 -33.23 -0.54
C TYR A 451 -13.41 -34.60 -0.01
N GLY A 452 -12.52 -35.59 -0.12
CA GLY A 452 -12.83 -37.00 0.13
C GLY A 452 -13.78 -37.54 -0.93
N ASP A 453 -14.99 -37.87 -0.51
CA ASP A 453 -16.10 -38.35 -1.34
C ASP A 453 -17.15 -37.26 -1.63
N ARG A 454 -16.95 -36.03 -1.14
CA ARG A 454 -17.93 -34.94 -1.22
C ARG A 454 -17.51 -33.87 -2.22
N SER A 455 -18.47 -33.35 -2.98
CA SER A 455 -18.25 -32.29 -3.99
C SER A 455 -18.36 -30.89 -3.39
N VAL A 456 -17.59 -29.96 -3.93
CA VAL A 456 -17.69 -28.51 -3.67
C VAL A 456 -18.01 -27.82 -4.99
N GLU A 457 -19.04 -26.97 -5.00
CA GLU A 457 -19.50 -26.27 -6.20
C GLU A 457 -19.24 -24.78 -6.12
N TYR A 458 -19.03 -24.17 -7.28
CA TYR A 458 -18.65 -22.77 -7.42
C TYR A 458 -19.54 -22.07 -8.45
N ASP A 459 -19.79 -20.78 -8.24
CA ASP A 459 -20.30 -19.92 -9.31
C ASP A 459 -19.22 -19.64 -10.37
N GLY A 460 -19.59 -18.99 -11.47
CA GLY A 460 -18.67 -18.68 -12.57
C GLY A 460 -17.57 -17.67 -12.21
N ASN A 461 -17.66 -16.98 -11.07
CA ASN A 461 -16.61 -16.10 -10.56
C ASN A 461 -15.69 -16.78 -9.54
N GLY A 462 -15.98 -18.03 -9.18
CA GLY A 462 -15.19 -18.83 -8.25
C GLY A 462 -15.56 -18.61 -6.79
N ASN A 463 -16.81 -18.23 -6.49
CA ASN A 463 -17.33 -18.28 -5.12
C ASN A 463 -17.96 -19.64 -4.85
N ILE A 464 -17.67 -20.25 -3.70
CA ILE A 464 -18.23 -21.55 -3.28
C ILE A 464 -19.73 -21.40 -3.01
N VAL A 465 -20.58 -22.01 -3.83
CA VAL A 465 -22.05 -21.96 -3.69
C VAL A 465 -22.64 -23.18 -2.98
N ARG A 466 -21.87 -24.28 -2.89
CA ARG A 466 -22.22 -25.48 -2.15
C ARG A 466 -20.96 -26.12 -1.59
N LEU A 467 -20.93 -26.36 -0.28
CA LEU A 467 -19.82 -27.06 0.36
C LEU A 467 -20.29 -28.11 1.38
N PRO A 468 -19.52 -29.21 1.54
CA PRO A 468 -19.78 -30.18 2.58
C PRO A 468 -19.37 -29.63 3.95
N THR A 469 -20.20 -29.88 4.94
CA THR A 469 -19.94 -29.62 6.35
C THR A 469 -19.96 -30.94 7.13
N PRO A 470 -19.46 -30.98 8.38
CA PRO A 470 -19.66 -32.14 9.25
C PRO A 470 -21.14 -32.46 9.50
N GLY A 471 -22.04 -31.48 9.41
CA GLY A 471 -23.47 -31.61 9.68
C GLY A 471 -24.36 -31.79 8.44
N GLY A 472 -23.79 -31.94 7.25
CA GLY A 472 -24.54 -32.04 5.99
C GLY A 472 -23.97 -31.11 4.92
N GLU A 473 -24.82 -30.45 4.16
CA GLU A 473 -24.42 -29.49 3.11
C GLU A 473 -24.79 -28.07 3.51
N LEU A 474 -23.95 -27.13 3.09
CA LEU A 474 -24.19 -25.70 3.22
C LEU A 474 -24.22 -25.09 1.83
N TRP A 475 -25.32 -24.41 1.51
CA TRP A 475 -25.49 -23.62 0.31
C TRP A 475 -25.17 -22.16 0.62
N CYS A 476 -24.50 -21.48 -0.31
CA CYS A 476 -24.05 -20.11 -0.16
C CYS A 476 -24.49 -19.28 -1.37
N SER A 477 -24.98 -18.06 -1.12
CA SER A 477 -25.31 -17.09 -2.17
C SER A 477 -24.53 -15.80 -1.96
N PHE A 478 -24.04 -15.20 -3.05
CA PHE A 478 -23.20 -14.01 -3.04
C PHE A 478 -23.85 -12.86 -3.80
N GLY A 479 -23.56 -11.63 -3.37
CA GLY A 479 -23.99 -10.42 -4.06
C GLY A 479 -23.18 -10.13 -5.32
N GLY A 480 -23.56 -9.08 -6.03
CA GLY A 480 -22.79 -8.51 -7.15
C GLY A 480 -21.36 -8.14 -6.75
N ASP A 481 -21.18 -7.72 -5.50
CA ASP A 481 -19.90 -7.34 -4.89
C ASP A 481 -19.05 -8.51 -4.37
N GLY A 482 -19.53 -9.74 -4.53
CA GLY A 482 -18.81 -10.94 -4.09
C GLY A 482 -18.86 -11.19 -2.58
N LEU A 483 -19.66 -10.42 -1.82
CA LEU A 483 -19.89 -10.66 -0.40
C LEU A 483 -21.00 -11.72 -0.21
N LEU A 484 -20.83 -12.60 0.79
CA LEU A 484 -21.80 -13.64 1.12
C LEU A 484 -23.11 -13.02 1.63
N ARG A 485 -24.22 -13.25 0.95
CA ARG A 485 -25.54 -12.68 1.32
C ARG A 485 -26.41 -13.63 2.08
N GLU A 486 -26.29 -14.92 1.79
CA GLU A 486 -27.14 -15.93 2.40
C GLU A 486 -26.42 -17.27 2.50
N THR A 487 -26.71 -18.01 3.58
CA THR A 487 -26.40 -19.43 3.69
C THR A 487 -27.63 -20.25 4.04
N ARG A 488 -27.75 -21.45 3.48
CA ARG A 488 -28.81 -22.42 3.80
C ARG A 488 -28.22 -23.78 4.15
N GLY A 489 -28.54 -24.31 5.32
CA GLY A 489 -28.10 -25.64 5.76
C GLY A 489 -29.11 -26.26 6.72
N GLY A 490 -29.52 -27.51 6.44
CA GLY A 490 -30.67 -28.12 7.13
C GLY A 490 -31.92 -27.24 6.99
N ASP A 491 -32.58 -26.94 8.10
CA ASP A 491 -33.76 -26.07 8.14
C ASP A 491 -33.43 -24.59 8.43
N ARG A 492 -32.15 -24.21 8.43
CA ARG A 492 -31.69 -22.85 8.76
C ARG A 492 -31.30 -22.08 7.51
N GLU A 493 -31.82 -20.86 7.41
CA GLU A 493 -31.40 -19.84 6.45
C GLU A 493 -30.85 -18.65 7.23
N VAL A 494 -29.66 -18.17 6.87
CA VAL A 494 -28.99 -17.03 7.52
C VAL A 494 -28.68 -16.00 6.46
N ARG A 495 -29.04 -14.74 6.70
CA ARG A 495 -28.81 -13.61 5.80
C ARG A 495 -27.86 -12.59 6.40
N TYR A 496 -27.04 -11.96 5.56
CA TYR A 496 -26.00 -11.01 5.95
C TYR A 496 -26.16 -9.65 5.27
N GLY A 497 -25.81 -8.58 5.99
CA GLY A 497 -25.81 -7.21 5.49
C GLY A 497 -24.48 -6.50 5.74
N TYR A 498 -24.07 -5.63 4.81
CA TYR A 498 -22.76 -4.98 4.81
C TYR A 498 -22.87 -3.49 4.54
N ASP A 499 -22.07 -2.70 5.25
CA ASP A 499 -21.97 -1.27 4.97
C ASP A 499 -21.16 -0.98 3.69
N ALA A 500 -21.04 0.30 3.34
CA ALA A 500 -20.34 0.75 2.14
C ALA A 500 -18.83 0.40 2.11
N LEU A 501 -18.24 0.00 3.24
CA LEU A 501 -16.86 -0.49 3.32
C LEU A 501 -16.79 -2.03 3.27
N GLY A 502 -17.91 -2.71 3.04
CA GLY A 502 -17.96 -4.17 3.04
C GLY A 502 -17.81 -4.79 4.44
N ARG A 503 -18.00 -4.02 5.52
CA ARG A 503 -17.99 -4.56 6.89
C ARG A 503 -19.38 -5.11 7.21
N ARG A 504 -19.44 -6.31 7.79
CA ARG A 504 -20.72 -6.91 8.18
C ARG A 504 -21.38 -6.09 9.29
N VAL A 505 -22.60 -5.61 9.05
CA VAL A 505 -23.39 -4.81 10.00
C VAL A 505 -24.66 -5.51 10.47
N LEU A 506 -25.07 -6.58 9.78
CA LEU A 506 -26.28 -7.35 10.07
C LEU A 506 -26.05 -8.84 9.81
N LYS A 507 -26.60 -9.69 10.68
CA LYS A 507 -26.76 -11.12 10.46
C LYS A 507 -28.08 -11.59 11.07
N THR A 508 -28.91 -12.35 10.35
CA THR A 508 -30.22 -12.81 10.87
C THR A 508 -30.62 -14.16 10.29
N ASP A 509 -31.23 -15.01 11.12
CA ASP A 509 -31.87 -16.26 10.67
C ASP A 509 -33.42 -16.16 10.67
N GLY A 510 -33.94 -14.93 10.76
CA GLY A 510 -35.38 -14.63 10.90
C GLY A 510 -35.90 -14.75 12.33
N ARG A 511 -35.21 -15.48 13.20
CA ARG A 511 -35.52 -15.60 14.64
C ARG A 511 -34.56 -14.77 15.47
N THR A 512 -33.27 -15.04 15.32
CA THR A 512 -32.15 -14.32 15.95
C THR A 512 -31.63 -13.26 14.99
N THR A 513 -31.41 -12.04 15.47
CA THR A 513 -30.81 -10.95 14.70
C THR A 513 -29.62 -10.37 15.44
N TRP A 514 -28.50 -10.26 14.74
CA TRP A 514 -27.26 -9.64 15.19
C TRP A 514 -27.04 -8.32 14.45
N LYS A 515 -26.67 -7.29 15.20
CA LYS A 515 -26.16 -6.02 14.67
C LYS A 515 -24.72 -5.80 15.12
N TYR A 516 -23.94 -5.15 14.27
CA TYR A 516 -22.51 -4.94 14.50
C TYR A 516 -22.14 -3.47 14.28
N GLY A 517 -21.39 -2.89 15.22
CA GLY A 517 -20.87 -1.52 15.13
C GLY A 517 -19.35 -1.47 15.10
N TRP A 518 -18.80 -0.63 14.23
CA TRP A 518 -17.38 -0.61 13.88
C TRP A 518 -16.71 0.75 14.15
N ALA A 519 -15.43 0.71 14.53
CA ALA A 519 -14.51 1.85 14.50
C ALA A 519 -13.34 1.53 13.58
N GLY A 520 -13.25 2.21 12.44
CA GLY A 520 -12.35 1.79 11.36
C GLY A 520 -12.60 0.32 10.96
N HIS A 521 -11.69 -0.58 11.31
CA HIS A 521 -11.83 -2.03 11.06
C HIS A 521 -12.07 -2.86 12.33
N GLN A 522 -12.15 -2.23 13.51
CA GLN A 522 -12.36 -2.92 14.79
C GLN A 522 -13.84 -3.01 15.11
N LEU A 523 -14.34 -4.20 15.44
CA LEU A 523 -15.73 -4.44 15.84
C LEU A 523 -15.93 -3.95 17.27
N LEU A 524 -16.45 -2.74 17.49
CA LEU A 524 -16.59 -2.17 18.83
C LEU A 524 -17.69 -2.83 19.66
N TRP A 525 -18.76 -3.26 19.02
CA TRP A 525 -19.86 -3.89 19.73
C TRP A 525 -20.68 -4.77 18.81
N GLU A 526 -21.31 -5.77 19.41
CA GLU A 526 -22.35 -6.57 18.80
C GLU A 526 -23.60 -6.57 19.68
N GLU A 527 -24.75 -6.64 19.04
CA GLU A 527 -26.05 -6.71 19.72
C GLU A 527 -26.83 -7.88 19.15
N VAL A 528 -27.26 -8.81 20.01
CA VAL A 528 -28.07 -9.97 19.64
C VAL A 528 -29.48 -9.86 20.19
N GLN A 529 -30.46 -9.99 19.31
CA GLN A 529 -31.86 -10.18 19.64
C GLN A 529 -32.25 -11.62 19.32
N TRP A 530 -32.49 -12.44 20.35
CA TRP A 530 -32.71 -13.90 20.21
C TRP A 530 -34.02 -14.32 19.55
N ASN A 531 -35.06 -13.50 19.70
CA ASN A 531 -36.36 -13.71 19.06
C ASN A 531 -36.96 -12.35 18.70
N PRO A 532 -37.85 -12.26 17.70
CA PRO A 532 -38.51 -11.00 17.37
C PRO A 532 -39.20 -10.41 18.61
N GLY A 533 -38.87 -9.15 18.94
CA GLY A 533 -39.41 -8.44 20.10
C GLY A 533 -38.71 -8.71 21.43
N ALA A 534 -37.75 -9.65 21.51
CA ALA A 534 -36.93 -9.81 22.71
C ALA A 534 -36.03 -8.60 22.93
N ALA A 535 -35.70 -8.29 24.19
CA ALA A 535 -34.72 -7.26 24.50
C ALA A 535 -33.35 -7.67 23.93
N PRO A 536 -32.65 -6.76 23.23
CA PRO A 536 -31.32 -7.06 22.74
C PRO A 536 -30.32 -7.23 23.89
N VAL A 537 -29.39 -8.19 23.73
CA VAL A 537 -28.22 -8.36 24.60
C VAL A 537 -27.03 -7.80 23.86
N ARG A 538 -26.31 -6.88 24.50
CA ARG A 538 -25.15 -6.22 23.91
C ARG A 538 -23.85 -6.72 24.52
N ARG A 539 -22.85 -6.81 23.66
CA ARG A 539 -21.45 -7.03 24.00
C ARG A 539 -20.59 -5.92 23.40
N ASP A 540 -19.72 -5.36 24.23
CA ASP A 540 -18.72 -4.37 23.82
C ASP A 540 -17.35 -5.02 23.76
N TYR A 541 -16.52 -4.62 22.81
CA TYR A 541 -15.15 -5.09 22.67
C TYR A 541 -14.16 -3.94 22.89
N LEU A 542 -13.04 -4.29 23.51
CA LEU A 542 -11.88 -3.43 23.65
C LEU A 542 -10.78 -3.98 22.76
N PHE A 543 -10.38 -3.19 21.78
CA PHE A 543 -9.18 -3.43 20.97
C PHE A 543 -8.08 -2.48 21.43
N LEU A 544 -6.84 -2.95 21.36
CA LEU A 544 -5.70 -2.05 21.50
C LEU A 544 -5.57 -1.24 20.20
N PRO A 545 -4.98 -0.03 20.25
CA PRO A 545 -4.80 0.77 19.05
C PRO A 545 -4.03 -0.02 17.97
N GLU A 546 -4.54 0.01 16.73
CA GLU A 546 -3.95 -0.68 15.58
C GLU A 546 -3.88 -2.22 15.70
N THR A 547 -4.71 -2.87 16.51
CA THR A 547 -4.83 -4.33 16.54
C THR A 547 -6.11 -4.82 15.87
N VAL A 548 -6.10 -6.08 15.43
CA VAL A 548 -7.24 -6.80 14.81
C VAL A 548 -7.79 -7.91 15.71
N ILE A 549 -7.28 -7.96 16.94
CA ILE A 549 -7.62 -8.96 17.93
C ILE A 549 -8.16 -8.19 19.14
N PRO A 550 -9.34 -8.57 19.67
CA PRO A 550 -9.86 -7.98 20.88
C PRO A 550 -8.99 -8.37 22.08
N HIS A 551 -8.77 -7.41 22.96
CA HIS A 551 -8.04 -7.61 24.20
C HIS A 551 -8.97 -7.90 25.38
N ALA A 552 -10.18 -7.34 25.38
CA ALA A 552 -11.23 -7.62 26.36
C ALA A 552 -12.63 -7.46 25.75
N PHE A 553 -13.65 -7.99 26.42
CA PHE A 553 -15.06 -7.73 26.08
C PHE A 553 -15.95 -7.56 27.32
N ARG A 554 -17.00 -6.74 27.21
CA ARG A 554 -18.00 -6.49 28.25
C ARG A 554 -19.29 -7.15 27.84
N GLU A 555 -19.92 -7.85 28.76
CA GLU A 555 -21.27 -8.36 28.56
C GLU A 555 -22.01 -8.37 29.90
N ASN A 556 -23.24 -7.88 29.92
CA ASN A 556 -24.07 -7.81 31.13
C ASN A 556 -23.37 -7.14 32.33
N GLY A 557 -22.60 -6.08 32.06
CA GLY A 557 -21.87 -5.31 33.08
C GLY A 557 -20.61 -5.99 33.63
N ARG A 558 -20.22 -7.16 33.12
CA ARG A 558 -18.99 -7.86 33.51
C ARG A 558 -17.92 -7.74 32.44
N THR A 559 -16.66 -7.63 32.87
CA THR A 559 -15.49 -7.53 32.00
C THR A 559 -14.74 -8.86 31.91
N TYR A 560 -14.31 -9.21 30.71
CA TYR A 560 -13.53 -10.42 30.43
C TYR A 560 -12.27 -10.08 29.64
N TRP A 561 -11.10 -10.55 30.07
CA TRP A 561 -9.80 -10.34 29.40
C TRP A 561 -9.41 -11.56 28.59
N LEU A 562 -8.82 -11.34 27.41
CA LEU A 562 -8.48 -12.38 26.46
C LEU A 562 -6.97 -12.59 26.37
N GLN A 563 -6.56 -13.86 26.35
CA GLN A 563 -5.20 -14.28 26.01
C GLN A 563 -5.18 -14.96 24.66
N THR A 564 -4.15 -14.69 23.86
CA THR A 564 -3.94 -15.31 22.55
C THR A 564 -2.69 -16.18 22.49
N ASP A 565 -2.64 -17.09 21.52
CA ASP A 565 -1.40 -17.74 21.10
C ASP A 565 -0.55 -16.85 20.15
N ALA A 566 0.59 -17.37 19.69
CA ALA A 566 1.51 -16.68 18.77
C ALA A 566 0.93 -16.35 17.38
N ARG A 567 -0.23 -16.90 16.99
CA ARG A 567 -0.95 -16.53 15.74
C ARG A 567 -1.96 -15.42 15.98
N GLY A 568 -2.15 -15.03 17.24
CA GLY A 568 -3.25 -14.16 17.64
C GLY A 568 -4.59 -14.88 17.81
N ALA A 569 -4.58 -16.21 17.94
CA ALA A 569 -5.80 -16.97 18.18
C ALA A 569 -6.21 -16.88 19.65
N VAL A 570 -7.47 -16.54 19.96
CA VAL A 570 -7.94 -16.45 21.35
C VAL A 570 -7.98 -17.85 21.96
N VAL A 571 -7.15 -18.11 22.98
CA VAL A 571 -7.05 -19.43 23.64
C VAL A 571 -7.70 -19.48 25.01
N ARG A 572 -7.82 -18.34 25.70
CA ARG A 572 -8.43 -18.24 27.04
C ARG A 572 -9.14 -16.91 27.24
N ALA A 573 -10.20 -16.92 28.06
CA ALA A 573 -10.84 -15.73 28.60
C ALA A 573 -10.89 -15.81 30.13
N PHE A 574 -10.54 -14.71 30.80
CA PHE A 574 -10.55 -14.57 32.25
C PHE A 574 -11.64 -13.62 32.70
N ASP A 575 -12.37 -13.97 33.75
CA ASP A 575 -13.33 -13.06 34.39
C ASP A 575 -12.67 -12.07 35.37
N GLU A 576 -13.50 -11.26 36.03
CA GLU A 576 -13.08 -10.24 37.02
C GLU A 576 -12.40 -10.84 38.26
N SER A 577 -12.64 -12.11 38.57
CA SER A 577 -11.99 -12.83 39.68
C SER A 577 -10.65 -13.48 39.28
N GLY A 578 -10.32 -13.46 37.98
CA GLY A 578 -9.16 -14.16 37.42
C GLY A 578 -9.40 -15.65 37.17
N GLN A 579 -10.66 -16.09 37.13
CA GLN A 579 -11.04 -17.47 36.75
C GLN A 579 -11.05 -17.61 35.22
N VAL A 580 -10.59 -18.75 34.72
CA VAL A 580 -10.74 -19.13 33.29
C VAL A 580 -12.19 -19.54 33.04
N VAL A 581 -12.93 -18.73 32.30
CA VAL A 581 -14.35 -18.93 31.97
C VAL A 581 -14.58 -19.36 30.51
N TRP A 582 -13.54 -19.30 29.70
CA TRP A 582 -13.53 -19.90 28.37
C TRP A 582 -12.12 -20.34 28.01
N SER A 583 -11.97 -21.48 27.35
CA SER A 583 -10.69 -21.93 26.80
C SER A 583 -10.89 -22.87 25.62
N ALA A 584 -9.92 -22.88 24.71
CA ALA A 584 -9.94 -23.77 23.56
C ALA A 584 -8.54 -24.15 23.07
N ARG A 585 -8.47 -25.27 22.36
CA ARG A 585 -7.31 -25.67 21.55
C ARG A 585 -7.68 -25.61 20.07
N TYR A 586 -6.70 -25.30 19.23
CA TYR A 586 -6.87 -25.21 17.79
C TYR A 586 -5.93 -26.17 17.09
N ASP A 587 -6.41 -26.75 15.98
CA ASP A 587 -5.50 -27.27 14.96
C ASP A 587 -4.71 -26.11 14.31
N SER A 588 -3.79 -26.44 13.40
CA SER A 588 -3.01 -25.39 12.73
C SER A 588 -3.84 -24.45 11.88
N PHE A 589 -4.98 -24.90 11.33
CA PHE A 589 -5.81 -24.14 10.39
C PHE A 589 -7.04 -23.48 11.03
N GLY A 590 -7.17 -23.52 12.36
CA GLY A 590 -8.18 -22.80 13.12
C GLY A 590 -9.43 -23.60 13.46
N VAL A 591 -9.48 -24.92 13.18
CA VAL A 591 -10.54 -25.78 13.72
C VAL A 591 -10.41 -25.82 15.24
N VAL A 592 -11.47 -25.41 15.93
CA VAL A 592 -11.48 -25.20 17.37
C VAL A 592 -12.03 -26.42 18.12
N ARG A 593 -11.41 -26.72 19.26
CA ARG A 593 -11.92 -27.62 20.29
C ARG A 593 -12.04 -26.85 21.59
N VAL A 594 -13.26 -26.44 21.92
CA VAL A 594 -13.54 -25.72 23.16
C VAL A 594 -13.49 -26.68 24.35
N GLU A 595 -12.76 -26.29 25.39
CA GLU A 595 -12.57 -27.07 26.62
C GLU A 595 -13.40 -26.49 27.78
N ILE A 596 -13.53 -25.16 27.85
CA ILE A 596 -14.43 -24.45 28.77
C ILE A 596 -15.28 -23.46 27.97
N ALA A 597 -16.59 -23.43 28.27
CA ALA A 597 -17.58 -22.61 27.58
C ALA A 597 -18.58 -21.95 28.55
N GLU A 598 -18.10 -21.33 29.63
CA GLU A 598 -18.98 -20.61 30.57
C GLU A 598 -19.45 -19.26 30.00
N VAL A 599 -18.70 -18.70 29.05
CA VAL A 599 -19.06 -17.52 28.26
C VAL A 599 -18.91 -17.80 26.76
N ARG A 600 -19.74 -17.15 25.94
CA ARG A 600 -19.62 -17.22 24.48
C ARG A 600 -18.36 -16.47 24.01
N GLN A 601 -17.57 -17.06 23.12
CA GLN A 601 -16.40 -16.41 22.51
C GLN A 601 -16.29 -16.78 21.01
N PRO A 602 -16.67 -15.86 20.09
CA PRO A 602 -16.65 -16.12 18.64
C PRO A 602 -15.29 -15.88 17.96
N TRP A 603 -14.32 -15.24 18.59
CA TRP A 603 -13.04 -14.93 17.96
C TRP A 603 -12.17 -16.18 17.78
N ARG A 604 -11.59 -16.36 16.59
CA ARG A 604 -10.79 -17.53 16.20
C ARG A 604 -9.34 -17.11 15.96
N LEU A 605 -8.79 -17.32 14.75
CA LEU A 605 -7.50 -16.75 14.36
C LEU A 605 -7.61 -15.22 14.25
N ALA A 606 -6.47 -14.54 14.10
CA ALA A 606 -6.44 -13.08 14.03
C ALA A 606 -7.43 -12.52 12.98
N GLY A 607 -8.32 -11.62 13.40
CA GLY A 607 -9.35 -11.01 12.55
C GLY A 607 -10.58 -11.87 12.26
N GLN A 608 -10.62 -13.14 12.70
CA GLN A 608 -11.69 -14.08 12.38
C GLN A 608 -12.77 -14.14 13.45
N TYR A 609 -14.02 -14.00 13.02
CA TYR A 609 -15.22 -14.13 13.84
C TYR A 609 -16.04 -15.35 13.38
N GLU A 610 -16.27 -16.31 14.26
CA GLU A 610 -17.07 -17.51 13.96
C GLU A 610 -18.59 -17.24 13.95
N ASP A 611 -19.23 -17.68 12.88
CA ASP A 611 -20.67 -17.88 12.81
C ASP A 611 -21.02 -19.31 13.22
N GLU A 612 -21.31 -19.51 14.50
CA GLU A 612 -21.59 -20.82 15.12
C GLU A 612 -22.64 -21.65 14.35
N GLU A 613 -23.62 -20.98 13.75
CA GLU A 613 -24.70 -21.62 13.01
C GLU A 613 -24.29 -22.21 11.65
N THR A 614 -23.17 -21.75 11.08
CA THR A 614 -22.61 -22.24 9.81
C THR A 614 -21.26 -22.92 9.98
N GLY A 615 -20.54 -22.62 11.07
CA GLY A 615 -19.13 -22.96 11.28
C GLY A 615 -18.15 -22.11 10.47
N LEU A 616 -18.62 -21.19 9.62
CA LEU A 616 -17.75 -20.32 8.82
C LEU A 616 -17.18 -19.19 9.68
N TYR A 617 -15.98 -18.75 9.33
CA TYR A 617 -15.33 -17.63 10.00
C TYR A 617 -15.39 -16.40 9.09
N TYR A 618 -16.15 -15.39 9.49
CA TYR A 618 -16.12 -14.08 8.86
C TYR A 618 -14.73 -13.46 9.06
N ASN A 619 -14.08 -13.07 7.97
CA ASN A 619 -12.75 -12.49 7.96
C ASN A 619 -12.71 -11.25 7.05
N HIS A 620 -13.53 -10.26 7.39
CA HIS A 620 -13.74 -9.03 6.60
C HIS A 620 -14.11 -9.29 5.13
N ALA A 621 -13.11 -9.27 4.24
CA ALA A 621 -13.30 -9.35 2.80
C ALA A 621 -13.81 -10.71 2.31
N ARG A 622 -13.61 -11.77 3.11
CA ARG A 622 -13.95 -13.14 2.75
C ARG A 622 -14.48 -13.91 3.95
N TYR A 623 -15.11 -15.04 3.66
CA TYR A 623 -15.45 -16.06 4.66
C TYR A 623 -14.47 -17.21 4.53
N TYR A 624 -13.97 -17.68 5.67
CA TYR A 624 -13.03 -18.78 5.78
C TYR A 624 -13.72 -20.03 6.31
N CYS A 625 -13.47 -21.16 5.66
CA CYS A 625 -13.92 -22.48 6.08
C CYS A 625 -12.74 -23.24 6.67
N ALA A 626 -12.68 -23.33 8.00
CA ALA A 626 -11.53 -23.93 8.70
C ALA A 626 -11.34 -25.43 8.41
N TRP A 627 -12.43 -26.19 8.23
CA TRP A 627 -12.32 -27.63 7.96
C TRP A 627 -11.91 -27.93 6.52
N LEU A 628 -12.24 -27.07 5.55
CA LEU A 628 -11.74 -27.15 4.17
C LEU A 628 -10.37 -26.47 4.02
N LYS A 629 -9.93 -25.71 5.05
CA LYS A 629 -8.69 -24.92 5.06
C LYS A 629 -8.65 -23.91 3.92
N SER A 630 -9.83 -23.38 3.58
CA SER A 630 -10.06 -22.65 2.34
C SER A 630 -11.03 -21.48 2.51
N TYR A 631 -10.78 -20.39 1.79
CA TYR A 631 -11.72 -19.28 1.65
C TYR A 631 -12.87 -19.63 0.72
N LEU A 632 -14.03 -19.02 0.96
CA LEU A 632 -15.22 -19.22 0.13
C LEU A 632 -15.16 -18.48 -1.20
N SER A 633 -14.27 -17.50 -1.35
CA SER A 633 -14.08 -16.75 -2.57
C SER A 633 -12.60 -16.65 -2.93
N ARG A 634 -12.34 -16.52 -4.23
CA ARG A 634 -11.01 -16.34 -4.77
C ARG A 634 -10.32 -15.13 -4.14
N ASP A 635 -9.04 -15.27 -3.82
CA ASP A 635 -8.21 -14.19 -3.30
C ASP A 635 -8.20 -12.99 -4.26
N PRO A 636 -8.47 -11.75 -3.77
CA PRO A 636 -8.35 -10.56 -4.59
C PRO A 636 -6.98 -10.39 -5.24
N ARG A 637 -5.92 -11.01 -4.69
CA ARG A 637 -4.55 -10.99 -5.20
C ARG A 637 -4.19 -12.23 -6.02
N TRP A 638 -5.17 -12.88 -6.66
CA TRP A 638 -4.99 -14.05 -7.52
C TRP A 638 -3.95 -13.89 -8.64
N TYR A 639 -3.61 -12.65 -9.01
CA TYR A 639 -2.62 -12.33 -10.05
C TYR A 639 -1.17 -12.51 -9.58
N GLU A 640 -0.93 -12.68 -8.28
CA GLU A 640 0.41 -12.97 -7.76
C GLU A 640 0.88 -14.34 -8.30
N PRO A 641 2.10 -14.45 -8.86
CA PRO A 641 2.56 -15.68 -9.51
C PRO A 641 2.59 -16.93 -8.60
N ASP A 642 2.75 -16.73 -7.30
CA ASP A 642 2.78 -17.75 -6.25
C ASP A 642 1.45 -17.83 -5.45
N ALA A 643 0.38 -17.21 -5.95
CA ALA A 643 -0.93 -17.26 -5.30
C ALA A 643 -1.52 -18.67 -5.34
N THR A 644 -1.93 -19.16 -4.17
CA THR A 644 -2.90 -20.25 -4.04
C THR A 644 -4.24 -19.60 -3.77
N ASN A 645 -5.09 -19.53 -4.79
CA ASN A 645 -6.24 -18.61 -4.83
C ASN A 645 -7.27 -18.76 -3.71
N TYR A 646 -7.25 -19.87 -2.98
CA TYR A 646 -8.25 -20.18 -1.95
C TYR A 646 -7.65 -20.56 -0.60
N SER A 647 -6.34 -20.78 -0.49
CA SER A 647 -5.77 -21.30 0.75
C SER A 647 -5.70 -20.22 1.84
N TYR A 648 -5.80 -20.62 3.10
CA TYR A 648 -5.46 -19.73 4.20
C TYR A 648 -3.95 -19.62 4.34
N CYS A 649 -3.44 -18.38 4.33
CA CYS A 649 -2.03 -18.08 4.59
C CYS A 649 -1.06 -18.89 3.72
N ARG A 650 -1.41 -19.21 2.47
CA ARG A 650 -0.56 -20.04 1.58
C ARG A 650 -0.18 -21.39 2.20
N ASN A 651 -1.05 -21.95 3.04
CA ASN A 651 -0.82 -23.16 3.82
C ASN A 651 0.29 -23.07 4.87
N ASP A 652 0.62 -21.86 5.32
CA ASP A 652 1.58 -21.55 6.39
C ASP A 652 0.90 -20.77 7.54
N PRO A 653 0.00 -21.41 8.31
CA PRO A 653 -0.86 -20.71 9.26
C PRO A 653 -0.15 -20.28 10.57
N TRP A 654 1.09 -20.71 10.81
CA TRP A 654 1.87 -20.37 12.01
C TRP A 654 2.87 -19.24 11.80
N ASN A 655 3.26 -18.98 10.54
CA ASN A 655 4.25 -17.95 10.22
C ASN A 655 3.65 -16.80 9.38
N ARG A 656 2.40 -16.96 8.93
CA ARG A 656 1.63 -15.92 8.23
C ARG A 656 0.24 -15.74 8.87
N ALA A 657 -0.32 -14.55 8.71
CA ALA A 657 -1.68 -14.23 9.11
C ALA A 657 -2.37 -13.47 7.98
N ASP A 658 -3.69 -13.65 7.86
CA ASP A 658 -4.54 -12.88 6.96
C ASP A 658 -5.71 -12.27 7.75
N PRO A 659 -5.48 -11.18 8.50
CA PRO A 659 -6.49 -10.66 9.42
C PRO A 659 -7.68 -9.94 8.77
N PHE A 660 -7.66 -9.82 7.44
CA PHE A 660 -8.68 -9.11 6.68
C PHE A 660 -9.23 -9.93 5.52
N GLY A 661 -8.84 -11.20 5.40
CA GLY A 661 -9.22 -12.04 4.27
C GLY A 661 -8.75 -11.48 2.92
N GLY A 662 -7.57 -10.85 2.83
CA GLY A 662 -6.98 -10.40 1.56
C GLY A 662 -7.52 -9.10 0.94
N LEU A 663 -8.31 -8.32 1.70
CA LEU A 663 -8.83 -6.96 1.45
C LEU A 663 -9.64 -6.74 0.14
N ALA A 664 -10.97 -6.60 0.30
CA ALA A 664 -12.01 -6.55 -0.73
C ALA A 664 -11.97 -5.32 -1.67
N PRO A 665 -12.51 -5.43 -2.91
CA PRO A 665 -12.65 -4.38 -3.94
C PRO A 665 -13.20 -3.03 -3.50
N LEU A 666 -13.90 -2.94 -2.38
CA LEU A 666 -14.54 -1.71 -1.90
C LEU A 666 -13.62 -0.88 -0.99
N LEU A 667 -12.81 -1.54 -0.16
CA LEU A 667 -11.99 -0.86 0.85
C LEU A 667 -10.74 -0.22 0.26
N ALA A 668 -10.05 -0.88 -0.64
CA ALA A 668 -8.83 -0.32 -1.19
C ALA A 668 -9.04 0.70 -2.33
N VAL A 669 -10.30 1.00 -2.68
CA VAL A 669 -10.67 2.11 -3.56
C VAL A 669 -10.54 3.43 -2.82
N GLY A 670 -10.95 3.44 -1.55
CA GLY A 670 -10.99 4.66 -0.75
C GLY A 670 -9.70 4.96 0.00
N ILE A 671 -8.75 4.01 0.08
CA ILE A 671 -7.74 4.10 1.13
C ILE A 671 -6.31 4.20 0.60
N ALA A 672 -5.92 5.42 0.24
CA ALA A 672 -4.52 5.83 0.18
C ALA A 672 -4.04 6.57 1.45
N GLY A 673 -4.94 6.90 2.40
CA GLY A 673 -4.57 7.66 3.60
C GLY A 673 -4.49 6.88 4.92
N LEU A 674 -5.48 6.02 5.21
CA LEU A 674 -5.75 5.53 6.58
C LEU A 674 -5.38 4.07 6.87
N VAL A 675 -5.47 3.17 5.90
CA VAL A 675 -5.41 1.71 6.14
C VAL A 675 -4.11 1.08 5.64
N GLY A 676 -3.45 1.64 4.62
CA GLY A 676 -2.18 1.10 4.11
C GLY A 676 -1.05 1.06 5.15
N ALA A 677 -0.98 2.06 6.03
CA ALA A 677 0.00 2.11 7.12
C ALA A 677 -0.42 1.30 8.37
N ALA A 678 -1.72 1.00 8.52
CA ALA A 678 -2.27 0.20 9.60
C ALA A 678 -2.16 -1.29 9.30
N VAL A 679 -2.50 -1.74 8.09
CA VAL A 679 -2.49 -3.16 7.68
C VAL A 679 -1.08 -3.75 7.69
N GLY A 680 -0.09 -3.05 7.12
CA GLY A 680 1.30 -3.55 7.15
C GLY A 680 1.88 -3.64 8.57
N ALA A 681 1.46 -2.74 9.45
CA ALA A 681 1.87 -2.74 10.86
C ALA A 681 1.13 -3.79 11.70
N VAL A 682 -0.15 -4.04 11.39
CA VAL A 682 -0.97 -5.10 11.98
C VAL A 682 -0.39 -6.46 11.61
N THR A 683 -0.09 -6.72 10.33
CA THR A 683 0.45 -8.03 9.91
C THR A 683 1.79 -8.32 10.58
N ALA A 684 2.70 -7.34 10.66
CA ALA A 684 3.98 -7.51 11.37
C ALA A 684 3.82 -7.67 12.90
N ALA A 685 2.84 -7.00 13.51
CA ALA A 685 2.54 -7.14 14.94
C ALA A 685 1.85 -8.47 15.26
N VAL A 686 1.07 -9.02 14.34
CA VAL A 686 0.27 -10.25 14.51
C VAL A 686 1.06 -11.51 14.18
N THR A 687 1.94 -11.51 13.16
CA THR A 687 2.70 -12.72 12.77
C THR A 687 4.03 -12.86 13.51
N GLY A 688 4.58 -11.73 13.99
CA GLY A 688 5.91 -11.67 14.58
C GLY A 688 7.00 -12.31 13.70
N GLY A 689 6.85 -12.35 12.38
CA GLY A 689 7.78 -13.04 11.46
C GLY A 689 8.99 -12.21 11.03
N ASP A 690 10.01 -12.88 10.44
CA ASP A 690 11.25 -12.26 9.95
C ASP A 690 10.94 -11.24 8.86
N PRO A 691 11.17 -9.95 9.09
CA PRO A 691 10.87 -8.99 8.06
C PRO A 691 11.95 -9.00 6.96
N VAL A 692 13.11 -9.63 7.17
CA VAL A 692 14.10 -9.89 6.10
C VAL A 692 13.60 -11.00 5.18
N ALA A 693 13.07 -12.11 5.70
CA ALA A 693 12.43 -13.16 4.90
C ALA A 693 11.23 -12.61 4.11
N GLY A 694 10.33 -11.88 4.78
CA GLY A 694 9.22 -11.20 4.12
C GLY A 694 9.71 -10.21 3.07
N ALA A 695 10.87 -9.56 3.29
CA ALA A 695 11.44 -8.62 2.33
C ALA A 695 12.05 -9.26 1.09
N VAL A 696 12.69 -10.41 1.26
CA VAL A 696 13.18 -11.26 0.19
C VAL A 696 12.00 -11.83 -0.62
N GLU A 697 10.96 -12.32 0.05
CA GLU A 697 9.73 -12.81 -0.60
C GLU A 697 8.99 -11.69 -1.37
N GLY A 698 8.90 -10.49 -0.81
CA GLY A 698 8.35 -9.33 -1.51
C GLY A 698 9.24 -8.81 -2.64
N ALA A 699 10.55 -9.06 -2.64
CA ALA A 699 11.45 -8.75 -3.75
C ALA A 699 11.34 -9.81 -4.87
N ILE A 700 11.10 -11.08 -4.52
CA ILE A 700 10.75 -12.16 -5.45
C ILE A 700 9.39 -11.84 -6.11
N ALA A 701 8.40 -11.43 -5.32
CA ALA A 701 7.10 -10.96 -5.81
C ALA A 701 7.27 -9.67 -6.64
N GLY A 702 8.14 -8.74 -6.24
CA GLY A 702 8.46 -7.48 -6.92
C GLY A 702 9.14 -7.64 -8.28
N ALA A 703 10.05 -8.60 -8.41
CA ALA A 703 10.65 -8.99 -9.69
C ALA A 703 9.61 -9.64 -10.63
N GLY A 704 8.58 -10.28 -10.07
CA GLY A 704 7.36 -10.69 -10.78
C GLY A 704 6.34 -9.56 -10.99
N ALA A 705 6.32 -8.53 -10.14
CA ALA A 705 5.30 -7.46 -10.10
C ALA A 705 5.57 -6.29 -11.05
N LEU A 706 6.68 -6.30 -11.80
CA LEU A 706 6.85 -5.41 -12.96
C LEU A 706 5.76 -5.63 -14.04
N VAL A 707 4.91 -6.64 -13.85
CA VAL A 707 3.71 -6.98 -14.61
C VAL A 707 2.53 -6.04 -14.35
N ALA A 708 2.40 -5.43 -13.16
CA ALA A 708 1.22 -4.62 -12.83
C ALA A 708 1.28 -3.19 -13.40
N VAL A 709 2.46 -2.69 -13.75
CA VAL A 709 2.65 -1.32 -14.28
C VAL A 709 2.29 -1.22 -15.77
N VAL A 710 2.18 -2.35 -16.48
CA VAL A 710 1.75 -2.43 -17.89
C VAL A 710 0.27 -2.82 -18.01
N ALA A 711 -0.48 -2.92 -16.90
CA ALA A 711 -1.94 -3.10 -16.94
C ALA A 711 -2.64 -1.74 -16.77
N GLY A 712 -2.32 -0.80 -17.67
CA GLY A 712 -2.97 0.52 -17.74
C GLY A 712 -4.48 0.39 -17.50
N ALA A 713 -4.99 1.23 -16.62
CA ALA A 713 -6.26 1.10 -15.94
C ALA A 713 -7.50 1.13 -16.83
N SER A 714 -8.38 0.13 -16.67
CA SER A 714 -9.85 0.29 -16.73
C SER A 714 -10.60 -1.04 -16.55
N ALA A 715 -10.46 -1.67 -15.38
CA ALA A 715 -11.58 -2.38 -14.76
C ALA A 715 -11.20 -2.67 -13.31
N GLY A 716 -12.15 -2.52 -12.38
CA GLY A 716 -12.20 -3.39 -11.21
C GLY A 716 -10.89 -3.55 -10.47
N VAL A 717 -10.61 -2.74 -9.45
CA VAL A 717 -9.48 -2.98 -8.54
C VAL A 717 -8.12 -2.54 -9.13
N VAL A 718 -7.85 -1.24 -9.12
CA VAL A 718 -6.55 -0.79 -8.58
C VAL A 718 -6.79 -0.33 -7.16
N LEU A 719 -7.18 -1.32 -6.36
CA LEU A 719 -6.94 -1.31 -4.95
C LEU A 719 -5.44 -1.25 -4.74
N ALA A 720 -5.01 -0.43 -3.80
CA ALA A 720 -3.76 -0.61 -3.13
C ALA A 720 -3.68 -2.04 -2.56
N ALA A 721 -3.16 -2.97 -3.36
CA ALA A 721 -2.63 -4.23 -2.90
C ALA A 721 -1.12 -4.13 -3.03
N GLY A 722 -0.48 -3.91 -1.88
CA GLY A 722 0.77 -4.63 -1.63
C GLY A 722 1.89 -4.46 -2.66
N VAL A 723 2.15 -3.23 -3.12
CA VAL A 723 3.54 -2.80 -3.14
C VAL A 723 3.77 -1.98 -1.86
N VAL A 724 3.63 -2.64 -0.70
CA VAL A 724 4.83 -2.67 0.13
C VAL A 724 5.80 -3.49 -0.72
N ALA A 725 6.44 -2.81 -1.67
CA ALA A 725 7.75 -3.21 -2.08
C ALA A 725 8.47 -3.24 -0.75
N THR A 726 8.63 -4.43 -0.23
CA THR A 726 9.59 -4.68 0.81
C THR A 726 10.87 -3.99 0.36
N GLY A 727 11.50 -3.22 1.25
CA GLY A 727 12.45 -2.16 0.90
C GLY A 727 13.54 -2.56 -0.11
N ILE A 728 13.84 -3.85 -0.24
CA ILE A 728 14.74 -4.43 -1.23
C ILE A 728 14.18 -4.34 -2.67
N GLY A 729 12.88 -4.57 -2.90
CA GLY A 729 12.21 -4.43 -4.20
C GLY A 729 12.00 -2.98 -4.65
N ALA A 730 11.80 -2.04 -3.71
CA ALA A 730 11.72 -0.61 -4.01
C ALA A 730 13.11 -0.05 -4.36
N PHE A 731 14.15 -0.56 -3.70
CA PHE A 731 15.54 -0.25 -3.96
C PHE A 731 16.02 -0.82 -5.31
N ALA A 732 15.69 -2.09 -5.60
CA ALA A 732 15.96 -2.71 -6.90
C ALA A 732 15.12 -2.08 -8.04
N GLY A 733 13.86 -1.73 -7.79
CA GLY A 733 12.99 -1.03 -8.74
C GLY A 733 13.49 0.37 -9.10
N GLN A 734 13.98 1.15 -8.11
CA GLN A 734 14.61 2.45 -8.37
C GLN A 734 15.99 2.32 -9.06
N LEU A 735 16.75 1.26 -8.78
CA LEU A 735 18.00 0.97 -9.50
C LEU A 735 17.74 0.59 -10.96
N ILE A 736 16.67 -0.17 -11.23
CA ILE A 736 16.22 -0.52 -12.59
C ILE A 736 15.71 0.72 -13.33
N GLU A 737 14.93 1.58 -12.67
CA GLU A 737 14.41 2.84 -13.27
C GLU A 737 15.53 3.86 -13.53
N GLN A 738 16.56 3.94 -12.67
CA GLN A 738 17.73 4.80 -12.87
C GLN A 738 18.71 4.23 -13.91
N ALA A 739 18.85 2.90 -13.99
CA ALA A 739 19.64 2.22 -15.03
C ALA A 739 18.99 2.33 -16.42
N GLN A 740 17.66 2.34 -16.50
CA GLN A 740 16.92 2.51 -17.75
C GLN A 740 16.96 3.96 -18.29
N ASN A 741 17.07 4.97 -17.41
CA ASN A 741 17.02 6.39 -17.81
C ASN A 741 18.40 7.06 -18.02
N GLY A 742 19.51 6.39 -17.71
CA GLY A 742 20.87 6.87 -18.03
C GLY A 742 21.35 8.12 -17.27
N ASP A 743 20.68 8.48 -16.17
CA ASP A 743 20.98 9.68 -15.38
C ASP A 743 22.06 9.44 -14.31
N GLY A 744 22.87 10.48 -14.06
CA GLY A 744 23.96 10.46 -13.09
C GLY A 744 23.48 10.48 -11.63
N PHE A 745 24.21 9.75 -10.78
CA PHE A 745 24.02 9.60 -9.33
C PHE A 745 23.63 10.89 -8.58
N CYS A 746 22.45 10.90 -7.93
CA CYS A 746 21.97 11.97 -7.06
C CYS A 746 22.01 11.56 -5.59
N LEU A 747 22.89 12.17 -4.79
CA LEU A 747 23.06 11.86 -3.36
C LEU A 747 21.79 12.11 -2.52
N MET A 748 20.89 13.00 -2.95
CA MET A 748 19.59 13.21 -2.27
C MET A 748 18.57 12.10 -2.58
N CYS A 749 18.69 11.42 -3.72
CA CYS A 749 17.91 10.23 -4.04
C CYS A 749 18.47 9.00 -3.32
N ALA A 750 19.79 8.93 -3.16
CA ALA A 750 20.45 7.92 -2.33
C ALA A 750 20.18 8.14 -0.83
N LEU A 751 20.10 9.38 -0.34
CA LEU A 751 19.68 9.69 1.04
C LEU A 751 18.17 9.53 1.23
N LYS A 752 17.31 9.83 0.23
CA LYS A 752 15.89 9.46 0.30
C LYS A 752 15.73 7.95 0.31
N GLY A 753 16.44 7.22 -0.55
CA GLY A 753 16.46 5.76 -0.59
C GLY A 753 17.08 5.15 0.66
N ALA A 754 18.11 5.75 1.26
CA ALA A 754 18.77 5.27 2.49
C ALA A 754 18.08 5.73 3.78
N LEU A 755 17.31 6.81 3.76
CA LEU A 755 16.50 7.26 4.89
C LEU A 755 15.12 6.59 4.85
N VAL A 756 14.56 6.33 3.67
CA VAL A 756 13.40 5.44 3.47
C VAL A 756 13.79 3.99 3.71
N ALA A 757 14.96 3.53 3.24
CA ALA A 757 15.49 2.22 3.61
C ALA A 757 15.84 2.17 5.09
N ALA A 758 16.51 3.15 5.70
CA ALA A 758 16.74 3.09 7.15
C ALA A 758 15.43 3.15 7.97
N THR A 759 14.44 3.97 7.60
CA THR A 759 13.16 4.04 8.31
C THR A 759 12.26 2.82 8.08
N ILE A 760 12.35 2.18 6.91
CA ILE A 760 11.69 0.89 6.62
C ILE A 760 12.50 -0.27 7.20
N ASP A 761 13.83 -0.21 7.24
CA ASP A 761 14.75 -1.19 7.85
C ASP A 761 14.56 -1.21 9.38
N LEU A 762 14.31 -0.04 10.00
CA LEU A 762 13.87 0.02 11.39
C LEU A 762 12.52 -0.72 11.58
N ALA A 763 11.57 -0.61 10.65
CA ALA A 763 10.34 -1.41 10.69
C ALA A 763 10.55 -2.91 10.36
N LEU A 764 11.56 -3.23 9.53
CA LEU A 764 11.93 -4.57 9.09
C LEU A 764 12.89 -5.31 10.04
N LEU A 765 13.28 -4.71 11.16
CA LEU A 765 14.28 -5.31 12.07
C LEU A 765 13.87 -5.22 13.54
N GLY A 766 12.56 -5.35 13.80
CA GLY A 766 12.00 -5.33 15.15
C GLY A 766 11.91 -3.94 15.80
N LEU A 767 12.59 -2.90 15.28
CA LEU A 767 12.54 -1.53 15.81
C LEU A 767 11.20 -0.82 15.51
N GLY A 768 10.40 -1.34 14.57
CA GLY A 768 9.01 -0.95 14.35
C GLY A 768 8.08 -1.25 15.54
N LYS A 769 8.57 -2.00 16.53
CA LYS A 769 7.93 -2.23 17.83
C LYS A 769 8.12 -1.06 18.81
N ILE A 770 8.99 -0.09 18.50
CA ILE A 770 9.15 1.19 19.22
C ILE A 770 8.27 2.25 18.50
N PRO A 771 7.08 2.59 19.01
CA PRO A 771 6.09 3.36 18.29
C PRO A 771 6.49 4.80 18.02
N GLY A 772 7.38 5.41 18.81
CA GLY A 772 7.97 6.71 18.49
C GLY A 772 8.78 6.70 17.19
N VAL A 773 9.51 5.61 16.92
CA VAL A 773 10.25 5.39 15.66
C VAL A 773 9.30 5.08 14.51
N LYS A 774 8.29 4.22 14.76
CA LYS A 774 7.22 3.86 13.80
C LYS A 774 6.42 5.09 13.35
N GLN A 775 6.14 6.01 14.28
CA GLN A 775 5.33 7.20 14.05
C GLN A 775 6.12 8.31 13.37
N ALA A 776 7.40 8.50 13.74
CA ALA A 776 8.32 9.35 12.99
C ALA A 776 8.48 8.86 11.54
N ALA A 777 8.66 7.54 11.33
CA ALA A 777 8.72 6.93 10.00
C ALA A 777 7.42 7.07 9.20
N ARG A 778 6.25 6.96 9.82
CA ARG A 778 4.94 7.19 9.18
C ARG A 778 4.68 8.64 8.83
N ARG A 779 5.00 9.60 9.72
CA ARG A 779 4.91 11.05 9.44
C ARG A 779 5.88 11.42 8.31
N LEU A 780 7.13 10.94 8.37
CA LEU A 780 8.14 11.15 7.34
C LEU A 780 7.71 10.50 6.02
N GLY A 781 7.13 9.29 6.05
CA GLY A 781 6.61 8.58 4.89
C GLY A 781 5.40 9.27 4.24
N ARG A 782 4.40 9.71 5.03
CA ARG A 782 3.25 10.51 4.54
C ARG A 782 3.71 11.83 3.94
N LYS A 783 4.60 12.56 4.63
CA LYS A 783 5.13 13.84 4.14
C LYS A 783 6.09 13.64 2.96
N LEU A 784 6.82 12.52 2.88
CA LEU A 784 7.60 12.12 1.70
C LEU A 784 6.71 11.73 0.52
N LEU A 785 5.58 11.04 0.71
CA LEU A 785 4.59 10.79 -0.34
C LEU A 785 3.98 12.11 -0.86
N GLN A 786 3.66 13.03 0.05
CA GLN A 786 3.29 14.41 -0.31
C GLN A 786 4.46 15.18 -0.97
N ALA A 787 5.71 14.82 -0.63
CA ALA A 787 6.96 15.41 -1.11
C ALA A 787 7.68 14.65 -2.25
N VAL A 788 7.06 13.63 -2.85
CA VAL A 788 7.48 12.96 -4.09
C VAL A 788 6.74 13.56 -5.30
N HIS A 789 5.52 14.06 -5.12
CA HIS A 789 4.83 14.95 -6.06
C HIS A 789 5.47 16.35 -6.37
N PRO A 790 6.34 16.98 -5.56
CA PRO A 790 6.84 18.32 -5.77
C PRO A 790 8.06 18.46 -6.69
N GLY A 791 8.68 17.37 -7.17
CA GLY A 791 9.68 17.47 -8.23
C GLY A 791 9.09 18.17 -9.46
N LEU A 792 7.86 17.80 -9.80
CA LEU A 792 7.02 18.51 -10.77
C LEU A 792 6.51 19.85 -10.23
N ARG A 793 6.06 19.96 -8.97
CA ARG A 793 5.53 21.24 -8.42
C ARG A 793 6.57 22.36 -8.31
N ARG A 794 7.86 22.11 -8.10
CA ARG A 794 8.89 23.18 -8.01
C ARG A 794 9.21 23.79 -9.37
N ALA A 795 9.24 22.97 -10.43
CA ALA A 795 9.30 23.44 -11.82
C ALA A 795 7.99 24.13 -12.23
N ARG A 796 6.83 23.55 -11.84
CA ARG A 796 5.48 24.11 -12.06
C ARG A 796 5.29 25.46 -11.37
N LYS A 797 5.79 25.67 -10.14
CA LYS A 797 5.70 26.97 -9.42
C LYS A 797 6.44 28.12 -10.12
N ILE A 798 7.46 27.82 -10.94
CA ILE A 798 8.20 28.82 -11.73
C ILE A 798 7.53 29.03 -13.10
N ALA A 799 7.07 27.96 -13.74
CA ALA A 799 6.29 28.01 -14.98
C ALA A 799 4.93 28.72 -14.80
N ASP A 800 4.20 28.41 -13.72
CA ASP A 800 2.92 29.00 -13.35
C ASP A 800 3.04 30.51 -13.09
N LYS A 801 4.17 30.99 -12.52
CA LYS A 801 4.37 32.42 -12.29
C LYS A 801 4.50 33.22 -13.59
N ARG A 802 5.13 32.65 -14.63
CA ARG A 802 5.27 33.32 -15.93
C ARG A 802 3.98 33.22 -16.75
N LEU A 803 3.32 32.07 -16.72
CA LEU A 803 2.00 31.90 -17.33
C LEU A 803 0.98 32.82 -16.69
N ALA A 804 0.90 32.88 -15.36
CA ALA A 804 0.01 33.77 -14.62
C ALA A 804 0.27 35.25 -14.99
N ARG A 805 1.54 35.69 -15.00
CA ARG A 805 1.90 37.06 -15.39
C ARG A 805 1.56 37.35 -16.86
N HIS A 806 1.69 36.36 -17.75
CA HIS A 806 1.29 36.51 -19.15
C HIS A 806 -0.23 36.65 -19.28
N LEU A 807 -1.02 35.79 -18.62
CA LEU A 807 -2.48 35.85 -18.60
C LEU A 807 -2.97 37.19 -18.00
N GLU A 808 -2.32 37.71 -16.95
CA GLU A 808 -2.59 39.04 -16.41
C GLU A 808 -2.34 40.16 -17.44
N ASN A 809 -1.23 40.08 -18.19
CA ASN A 809 -0.93 41.06 -19.24
C ASN A 809 -1.93 41.00 -20.40
N VAL A 810 -2.35 39.80 -20.80
CA VAL A 810 -3.35 39.58 -21.84
C VAL A 810 -4.72 40.12 -21.39
N ALA A 811 -5.12 39.85 -20.14
CA ALA A 811 -6.34 40.39 -19.55
C ALA A 811 -6.32 41.93 -19.48
N ALA A 812 -5.19 42.53 -19.08
CA ALA A 812 -5.02 43.98 -19.07
C ALA A 812 -5.08 44.59 -20.48
N HIS A 813 -4.52 43.92 -21.49
CA HIS A 813 -4.59 44.34 -22.88
C HIS A 813 -6.04 44.31 -23.40
N LYS A 814 -6.76 43.22 -23.14
CA LYS A 814 -8.17 43.06 -23.48
C LYS A 814 -9.02 44.18 -22.87
N ALA A 815 -8.89 44.39 -21.56
CA ALA A 815 -9.64 45.42 -20.83
C ALA A 815 -9.35 46.84 -21.35
N LYS A 816 -8.10 47.15 -21.74
CA LYS A 816 -7.73 48.43 -22.36
C LYS A 816 -8.52 48.68 -23.65
N TYR A 817 -8.63 47.68 -24.52
CA TYR A 817 -9.32 47.83 -25.81
C TYR A 817 -10.84 47.69 -25.72
N GLU A 818 -11.37 46.96 -24.74
CA GLU A 818 -12.81 46.99 -24.41
C GLU A 818 -13.23 48.39 -23.99
N LYS A 819 -12.46 49.04 -23.11
CA LYS A 819 -12.71 50.44 -22.71
C LYS A 819 -12.57 51.42 -23.88
N ALA A 820 -11.58 51.22 -24.76
CA ALA A 820 -11.41 52.03 -25.97
C ALA A 820 -12.55 51.84 -26.98
N LEU A 821 -13.04 50.60 -27.13
CA LEU A 821 -14.18 50.28 -28.00
C LEU A 821 -15.46 50.94 -27.49
N GLU A 822 -15.74 50.87 -26.18
CA GLU A 822 -16.88 51.54 -25.57
C GLU A 822 -16.79 53.07 -25.70
N ALA A 823 -15.62 53.65 -25.49
CA ALA A 823 -15.40 55.08 -25.71
C ALA A 823 -15.58 55.48 -27.19
N ALA A 824 -15.14 54.64 -28.13
CA ALA A 824 -15.29 54.87 -29.57
C ALA A 824 -16.76 54.73 -30.02
N LYS A 825 -17.53 53.79 -29.46
CA LYS A 825 -18.98 53.66 -29.67
C LYS A 825 -19.72 54.91 -29.19
N LYS A 826 -19.42 55.40 -27.98
CA LYS A 826 -20.02 56.62 -27.42
C LYS A 826 -19.73 57.89 -28.26
N ARG A 827 -18.65 57.88 -29.05
CA ARG A 827 -18.25 58.99 -29.92
C ARG A 827 -18.69 58.82 -31.38
N ASN A 828 -19.53 57.81 -31.70
CA ASN A 828 -19.92 57.47 -33.08
C ASN A 828 -18.71 57.37 -34.04
N ALA A 829 -17.63 56.74 -33.57
CA ALA A 829 -16.42 56.56 -34.38
C ALA A 829 -16.71 55.74 -35.65
N LYS A 830 -15.97 56.02 -36.73
CA LYS A 830 -16.14 55.33 -38.02
C LYS A 830 -16.01 53.80 -37.85
N PRO A 831 -16.73 52.98 -38.65
CA PRO A 831 -16.70 51.52 -38.55
C PRO A 831 -15.30 50.91 -38.56
N ARG A 832 -14.36 51.51 -39.30
CA ARG A 832 -12.95 51.08 -39.35
C ARG A 832 -12.25 51.16 -37.98
N THR A 833 -12.54 52.20 -37.18
CA THR A 833 -11.96 52.38 -35.84
C THR A 833 -12.56 51.40 -34.84
N LEU A 834 -13.87 51.17 -34.92
CA LEU A 834 -14.55 50.15 -34.10
C LEU A 834 -14.04 48.74 -34.44
N GLY A 835 -13.84 48.44 -35.73
CA GLY A 835 -13.26 47.19 -36.21
C GLY A 835 -11.83 46.97 -35.72
N ALA A 836 -10.99 48.01 -35.71
CA ALA A 836 -9.63 47.93 -35.21
C ALA A 836 -9.56 47.58 -33.70
N HIS A 837 -10.43 48.18 -32.87
CA HIS A 837 -10.51 47.84 -31.46
C HIS A 837 -11.07 46.44 -31.22
N LYS A 838 -12.11 46.03 -31.96
CA LYS A 838 -12.63 44.65 -31.92
C LYS A 838 -11.55 43.63 -32.28
N GLY A 839 -10.77 43.89 -33.34
CA GLY A 839 -9.66 43.01 -33.74
C GLY A 839 -8.63 42.80 -32.63
N LYS A 840 -8.28 43.86 -31.88
CA LYS A 840 -7.34 43.76 -30.74
C LYS A 840 -7.90 42.99 -29.55
N ILE A 841 -9.22 43.05 -29.32
CA ILE A 841 -9.89 42.24 -28.29
C ILE A 841 -9.89 40.76 -28.73
N THR A 842 -10.21 40.49 -29.98
CA THR A 842 -10.21 39.15 -30.58
C THR A 842 -8.82 38.50 -30.53
N GLU A 843 -7.75 39.26 -30.79
CA GLU A 843 -6.35 38.84 -30.65
C GLU A 843 -6.03 38.43 -29.20
N ALA A 844 -6.39 39.26 -28.22
CA ALA A 844 -6.18 38.95 -26.81
C ALA A 844 -6.96 37.70 -26.34
N VAL A 845 -8.18 37.48 -26.84
CA VAL A 845 -8.95 36.26 -26.56
C VAL A 845 -8.28 35.03 -27.18
N GLY A 846 -7.74 35.18 -28.39
CA GLY A 846 -6.94 34.16 -29.07
C GLY A 846 -5.74 33.71 -28.26
N GLU A 847 -4.95 34.67 -27.80
CA GLU A 847 -3.75 34.46 -26.99
C GLU A 847 -4.06 33.78 -25.65
N GLU A 848 -5.11 34.24 -24.96
CA GLU A 848 -5.53 33.66 -23.68
C GLU A 848 -5.95 32.19 -23.84
N ALA A 849 -6.75 31.90 -24.88
CA ALA A 849 -7.22 30.56 -25.15
C ALA A 849 -6.06 29.63 -25.57
N ALA A 850 -5.13 30.12 -26.39
CA ALA A 850 -3.93 29.38 -26.79
C ALA A 850 -3.03 29.06 -25.58
N ALA A 851 -2.79 30.04 -24.71
CA ALA A 851 -1.94 29.85 -23.54
C ALA A 851 -2.54 28.84 -22.55
N LYS A 852 -3.85 28.90 -22.32
CA LYS A 852 -4.59 27.92 -21.48
C LYS A 852 -4.62 26.54 -22.12
N HIS A 853 -4.77 26.45 -23.45
CA HIS A 853 -4.79 25.18 -24.17
C HIS A 853 -3.44 24.47 -24.11
N VAL A 854 -2.34 25.18 -24.38
CA VAL A 854 -0.98 24.60 -24.29
C VAL A 854 -0.66 24.20 -22.86
N ALA A 855 -1.02 25.03 -21.86
CA ALA A 855 -0.81 24.69 -20.45
C ALA A 855 -1.61 23.46 -19.99
N LYS A 856 -2.79 23.22 -20.59
CA LYS A 856 -3.64 22.06 -20.29
C LYS A 856 -3.13 20.79 -20.97
N ASN A 857 -2.79 20.87 -22.26
CA ASN A 857 -2.54 19.69 -23.09
C ASN A 857 -1.05 19.33 -23.23
N HIS A 858 -0.14 20.28 -23.02
CA HIS A 858 1.31 20.11 -23.11
C HIS A 858 2.01 20.62 -21.83
N PRO A 859 1.72 20.04 -20.65
CA PRO A 859 2.16 20.55 -19.35
C PRO A 859 3.69 20.51 -19.13
N GLU A 860 4.42 19.77 -19.96
CA GLU A 860 5.88 19.69 -19.98
C GLU A 860 6.58 20.90 -20.62
N LEU A 861 5.80 21.78 -21.26
CA LEU A 861 6.30 22.96 -21.96
C LEU A 861 6.26 24.22 -21.08
N GLU A 862 7.40 24.92 -20.96
CA GLU A 862 7.50 26.17 -20.20
C GLU A 862 7.34 27.39 -21.12
N LEU A 863 6.38 28.28 -20.83
CA LEU A 863 6.25 29.57 -21.51
C LEU A 863 7.48 30.46 -21.24
N ARG A 864 8.28 30.73 -22.28
CA ARG A 864 9.45 31.63 -22.20
C ARG A 864 9.18 32.99 -22.81
N HIS A 865 8.30 33.05 -23.80
CA HIS A 865 7.84 34.30 -24.39
C HIS A 865 6.35 34.25 -24.59
N GLY A 866 5.66 35.31 -24.21
CA GLY A 866 4.27 35.52 -24.56
C GLY A 866 4.04 36.99 -24.87
N PHE A 867 3.03 37.25 -25.69
CA PHE A 867 2.49 38.54 -26.12
C PHE A 867 3.28 39.79 -25.70
N LYS A 868 4.24 40.19 -26.54
CA LYS A 868 4.83 41.54 -26.54
C LYS A 868 4.79 42.10 -27.96
N GLN A 869 4.29 43.34 -28.11
CA GLN A 869 4.25 44.01 -29.41
C GLN A 869 5.66 44.15 -30.00
N GLY A 870 5.84 43.72 -31.26
CA GLY A 870 7.02 44.01 -32.08
C GLY A 870 8.08 42.90 -32.19
N VAL A 871 7.78 41.68 -31.75
CA VAL A 871 8.67 40.51 -31.92
C VAL A 871 7.87 39.38 -32.56
N GLY A 872 8.37 38.78 -33.64
CA GLY A 872 7.60 37.94 -34.56
C GLY A 872 7.07 36.59 -34.04
N PHE A 873 7.02 36.35 -32.74
CA PHE A 873 6.40 35.16 -32.13
C PHE A 873 5.30 35.58 -31.14
N ASP A 874 4.11 35.00 -31.29
CA ASP A 874 2.98 35.22 -30.37
C ASP A 874 3.26 34.57 -29.00
N GLN A 875 3.58 33.26 -29.01
CA GLN A 875 4.05 32.55 -27.82
C GLN A 875 5.17 31.57 -28.17
N VAL A 876 6.16 31.47 -27.28
CA VAL A 876 7.26 30.51 -27.38
C VAL A 876 7.36 29.72 -26.09
N TYR A 877 7.22 28.42 -26.26
CA TYR A 877 7.35 27.43 -25.22
C TYR A 877 8.62 26.62 -25.44
N VAL A 878 9.25 26.19 -24.35
CA VAL A 878 10.44 25.33 -24.42
C VAL A 878 10.31 24.15 -23.48
N LYS A 879 10.82 23.00 -23.91
CA LYS A 879 11.11 21.84 -23.08
C LYS A 879 12.60 21.79 -22.83
N ARG A 880 13.00 21.75 -21.56
CA ARG A 880 14.41 21.60 -21.18
C ARG A 880 14.70 20.18 -20.74
N GLY A 881 15.90 19.71 -21.07
CA GLY A 881 16.43 18.49 -20.47
C GLY A 881 16.86 18.74 -19.01
N LEU A 882 17.16 17.67 -18.30
CA LEU A 882 17.74 17.70 -16.94
C LEU A 882 19.08 18.46 -16.89
N ASP A 883 19.70 18.63 -18.05
CA ASP A 883 20.93 19.33 -18.33
C ASP A 883 20.73 20.88 -18.43
N GLY A 884 19.48 21.35 -18.33
CA GLY A 884 19.11 22.77 -18.40
C GLY A 884 19.08 23.35 -19.81
N LYS A 885 19.42 22.57 -20.85
CA LYS A 885 19.41 23.00 -22.25
C LYS A 885 18.05 22.78 -22.90
N ILE A 886 17.71 23.60 -23.89
CA ILE A 886 16.48 23.46 -24.67
C ILE A 886 16.60 22.21 -25.55
N LYS A 887 15.71 21.23 -25.35
CA LYS A 887 15.64 19.98 -26.13
C LYS A 887 14.56 20.04 -27.21
N GLU A 888 13.49 20.76 -26.92
CA GLU A 888 12.38 21.02 -27.84
C GLU A 888 11.87 22.43 -27.58
N TYR A 889 11.40 23.09 -28.63
CA TYR A 889 10.69 24.34 -28.50
C TYR A 889 9.46 24.32 -29.40
N VAL A 890 8.40 24.95 -28.89
CA VAL A 890 7.11 25.03 -29.56
C VAL A 890 6.77 26.50 -29.73
N ILE A 891 6.53 26.89 -30.98
CA ILE A 891 6.05 28.22 -31.31
C ILE A 891 4.56 28.08 -31.55
N VAL A 892 3.78 28.89 -30.83
CA VAL A 892 2.33 28.95 -30.97
C VAL A 892 1.97 30.26 -31.64
N GLU A 893 1.23 30.18 -32.75
CA GLU A 893 0.57 31.32 -33.39
C GLU A 893 -0.91 31.30 -32.97
N ALA A 894 -1.38 32.35 -32.31
CA ALA A 894 -2.71 32.39 -31.71
C ALA A 894 -3.71 33.07 -32.68
N LYS A 895 -4.74 32.33 -33.10
CA LYS A 895 -5.77 32.87 -34.00
C LYS A 895 -7.06 33.19 -33.27
N GLY A 896 -7.63 34.34 -33.61
CA GLY A 896 -8.90 34.80 -33.04
C GLY A 896 -10.13 34.04 -33.56
N PRO A 897 -11.25 34.08 -32.83
CA PRO A 897 -12.51 33.44 -33.24
C PRO A 897 -12.97 33.89 -34.64
N GLY A 898 -13.20 32.90 -35.51
CA GLY A 898 -13.65 33.10 -36.90
C GLY A 898 -12.55 33.08 -37.97
N ALA A 899 -11.28 32.88 -37.59
CA ALA A 899 -10.14 32.87 -38.50
C ALA A 899 -9.92 31.50 -39.18
N LYS A 900 -10.57 31.25 -40.33
CA LYS A 900 -10.40 30.00 -41.10
C LYS A 900 -8.92 29.64 -41.34
N LEU A 901 -8.51 28.40 -41.02
CA LEU A 901 -7.22 27.84 -41.43
C LEU A 901 -7.11 27.77 -42.96
N GLY A 902 -6.53 28.80 -43.56
CA GLY A 902 -6.28 28.85 -45.00
C GLY A 902 -5.09 27.99 -45.41
N THR A 903 -5.29 27.16 -46.44
CA THR A 903 -4.28 26.44 -47.25
C THR A 903 -3.51 27.40 -48.17
N THR A 904 -3.00 28.53 -47.66
CA THR A 904 -2.10 29.39 -48.44
C THR A 904 -0.67 28.92 -48.29
N LYS A 905 -0.08 28.49 -49.42
CA LYS A 905 1.30 28.00 -49.64
C LYS A 905 2.45 28.87 -49.07
N THR A 906 2.18 29.99 -48.42
CA THR A 906 3.19 30.89 -47.82
C THR A 906 3.43 30.67 -46.32
N LYS A 907 2.58 29.94 -45.58
CA LYS A 907 2.73 29.77 -44.12
C LYS A 907 3.63 28.60 -43.69
N GLY A 908 3.81 27.59 -44.53
CA GLY A 908 4.83 26.55 -44.30
C GLY A 908 6.25 27.13 -44.24
N ASP A 909 6.51 28.19 -45.02
CA ASP A 909 7.80 28.89 -45.03
C ASP A 909 8.02 29.74 -43.76
N GLN A 910 6.95 30.30 -43.19
CA GLN A 910 6.98 31.07 -41.94
C GLN A 910 7.19 30.21 -40.68
N MET A 911 7.13 28.88 -40.73
CA MET A 911 7.51 28.02 -39.60
C MET A 911 8.68 27.09 -39.95
N SER A 912 9.36 27.37 -41.07
CA SER A 912 10.59 26.66 -41.45
C SER A 912 11.68 26.91 -40.40
N THR A 913 12.56 25.92 -40.20
CA THR A 913 13.73 26.04 -39.32
C THR A 913 14.59 27.26 -39.68
N GLN A 914 14.60 27.70 -40.94
CA GLN A 914 15.30 28.91 -41.40
C GLN A 914 14.63 30.20 -40.90
N TRP A 915 13.30 30.30 -40.97
CA TRP A 915 12.58 31.46 -40.45
C TRP A 915 12.73 31.60 -38.94
N VAL A 916 12.57 30.49 -38.20
CA VAL A 916 12.75 30.49 -36.74
C VAL A 916 14.16 30.93 -36.35
N LYS A 917 15.17 30.47 -37.11
CA LYS A 917 16.57 30.87 -36.91
C LYS A 917 16.77 32.36 -37.16
N GLY A 918 16.23 32.92 -38.25
CA GLY A 918 16.30 34.35 -38.54
C GLY A 918 15.66 35.22 -37.45
N THR A 919 14.46 34.84 -36.99
CA THR A 919 13.77 35.57 -35.90
C THR A 919 14.52 35.45 -34.56
N ALA A 920 15.11 34.29 -34.26
CA ALA A 920 15.94 34.11 -33.06
C ALA A 920 17.22 34.97 -33.11
N GLU A 921 17.87 35.10 -34.27
CA GLU A 921 19.03 35.96 -34.49
C GLU A 921 18.68 37.45 -34.33
N GLU A 922 17.53 37.90 -34.85
CA GLU A 922 17.02 39.26 -34.63
C GLU A 922 16.73 39.55 -33.15
N MET A 923 16.12 38.58 -32.43
CA MET A 923 15.89 38.70 -30.99
C MET A 923 17.20 38.77 -30.20
N ALA A 924 18.21 37.98 -30.60
CA ALA A 924 19.53 38.02 -30.00
C ALA A 924 20.23 39.37 -30.23
N ALA A 925 20.12 39.93 -31.45
CA ALA A 925 20.65 41.25 -31.80
C ALA A 925 19.99 42.39 -31.00
N LYS A 926 18.70 42.25 -30.64
CA LYS A 926 17.98 43.15 -29.73
C LYS A 926 18.24 42.87 -28.24
N ASN A 927 19.27 42.09 -27.90
CA ASN A 927 19.68 41.71 -26.54
C ASN A 927 18.60 40.96 -25.73
N MET A 928 17.67 40.28 -26.37
CA MET A 928 16.70 39.43 -25.67
C MET A 928 17.34 38.10 -25.28
N GLY A 929 17.33 37.77 -23.98
CA GLY A 929 17.96 36.54 -23.46
C GLY A 929 17.47 35.26 -24.14
N LEU A 930 16.17 35.17 -24.43
CA LEU A 930 15.60 34.03 -25.16
C LEU A 930 16.14 33.88 -26.59
N GLY A 931 16.43 34.99 -27.29
CA GLY A 931 16.99 34.94 -28.64
C GLY A 931 18.37 34.27 -28.64
N ARG A 932 19.23 34.63 -27.69
CA ARG A 932 20.55 33.98 -27.54
C ARG A 932 20.42 32.50 -27.18
N GLU A 933 19.51 32.16 -26.28
CA GLU A 933 19.24 30.76 -25.89
C GLU A 933 18.74 29.91 -27.08
N LEU A 934 17.88 30.47 -27.93
CA LEU A 934 17.38 29.80 -29.14
C LEU A 934 18.46 29.67 -30.22
N VAL A 935 19.28 30.70 -30.45
CA VAL A 935 20.41 30.65 -31.41
C VAL A 935 21.44 29.60 -30.98
N GLU A 936 21.77 29.54 -29.69
CA GLU A 936 22.68 28.52 -29.14
C GLU A 936 22.10 27.11 -29.29
N ALA A 937 20.81 26.94 -28.98
CA ALA A 937 20.13 25.66 -29.13
C ALA A 937 20.05 25.21 -30.60
N LEU A 938 19.68 26.10 -31.52
CA LEU A 938 19.62 25.83 -32.95
C LEU A 938 20.99 25.50 -33.58
N GLY A 939 22.09 25.93 -32.94
CA GLY A 939 23.45 25.60 -33.34
C GLY A 939 23.97 24.24 -32.84
N SER A 940 23.24 23.53 -31.98
CA SER A 940 23.68 22.23 -31.45
C SER A 940 23.59 21.12 -32.51
N LYS A 941 24.42 20.06 -32.37
CA LYS A 941 24.33 18.85 -33.19
C LYS A 941 24.02 17.62 -32.31
N PRO A 942 22.85 16.97 -32.48
CA PRO A 942 21.75 17.37 -33.36
C PRO A 942 21.04 18.64 -32.84
N PRO A 943 20.38 19.42 -33.73
CA PRO A 943 19.56 20.56 -33.30
C PRO A 943 18.33 20.06 -32.53
N PRO A 944 17.76 20.88 -31.62
CA PRO A 944 16.54 20.56 -30.91
C PRO A 944 15.38 20.36 -31.89
N LYS A 945 14.43 19.50 -31.52
CA LYS A 945 13.25 19.23 -32.34
C LYS A 945 12.40 20.49 -32.41
N VAL A 946 12.01 20.87 -33.62
CA VAL A 946 11.13 22.01 -33.91
C VAL A 946 9.72 21.48 -34.11
N THR A 947 8.81 21.83 -33.23
CA THR A 947 7.39 21.47 -33.38
C THR A 947 6.61 22.77 -33.49
N GLY A 948 6.18 23.12 -34.71
CA GLY A 948 5.29 24.26 -34.92
C GLY A 948 3.86 23.89 -34.56
N MET A 949 3.21 24.64 -33.67
CA MET A 949 1.84 24.37 -33.22
C MET A 949 0.97 25.59 -33.55
N VAL A 950 -0.17 25.38 -34.22
CA VAL A 950 -1.14 26.45 -34.45
C VAL A 950 -2.34 26.21 -33.55
N VAL A 951 -2.71 27.21 -32.75
CA VAL A 951 -3.86 27.11 -31.85
C VAL A 951 -4.89 28.17 -32.22
N GLU A 952 -6.09 27.72 -32.58
CA GLU A 952 -7.21 28.57 -32.96
C GLU A 952 -8.20 28.69 -31.81
N ALA A 953 -8.54 29.92 -31.42
CA ALA A 953 -9.60 30.16 -30.45
C ALA A 953 -10.98 30.05 -31.10
N LEU A 954 -11.88 29.39 -30.39
CA LEU A 954 -13.27 29.18 -30.79
C LEU A 954 -14.16 30.28 -30.21
N GLU A 955 -15.30 30.54 -30.86
CA GLU A 955 -16.24 31.61 -30.46
C GLU A 955 -16.79 31.47 -29.02
N GLY A 956 -16.65 30.30 -28.38
CA GLY A 956 -17.02 30.04 -26.98
C GLY A 956 -15.87 30.10 -25.96
N GLY A 957 -14.68 30.62 -26.32
CA GLY A 957 -13.53 30.71 -25.42
C GLY A 957 -12.73 29.40 -25.24
N GLY A 958 -13.14 28.32 -25.92
CA GLY A 958 -12.32 27.12 -26.12
C GLY A 958 -11.24 27.35 -27.19
N ALA A 959 -10.34 26.39 -27.36
CA ALA A 959 -9.31 26.43 -28.40
C ALA A 959 -9.07 25.04 -28.98
N ARG A 960 -8.66 24.99 -30.26
CA ARG A 960 -8.34 23.76 -30.98
C ARG A 960 -6.93 23.83 -31.55
N GLU A 961 -6.19 22.74 -31.38
CA GLU A 961 -4.84 22.56 -31.89
C GLU A 961 -4.85 22.01 -33.32
N TYR A 962 -3.93 22.50 -34.15
CA TYR A 962 -3.65 21.99 -35.48
C TYR A 962 -2.13 21.85 -35.69
N LEU A 963 -1.72 20.68 -36.16
CA LEU A 963 -0.34 20.41 -36.58
C LEU A 963 -0.18 20.74 -38.08
N PRO A 964 0.85 21.50 -38.50
CA PRO A 964 1.09 21.79 -39.91
C PRO A 964 1.36 20.52 -40.74
N PRO A 965 0.80 20.37 -41.94
CA PRO A 965 1.17 19.28 -42.85
C PRO A 965 2.61 19.48 -43.36
N GLY A 966 3.50 18.51 -43.13
CA GLY A 966 4.84 18.49 -43.73
C GLY A 966 6.03 18.57 -42.76
N ILE A 967 5.82 18.76 -41.46
CA ILE A 967 6.87 18.49 -40.46
C ILE A 967 6.72 17.01 -40.08
N GLN A 968 7.43 16.14 -40.81
CA GLN A 968 7.51 14.72 -40.45
C GLN A 968 8.05 14.60 -39.02
N ALA A 969 7.23 14.06 -38.12
CA ALA A 969 7.73 13.44 -36.91
C ALA A 969 8.65 12.29 -37.34
N SER A 970 9.96 12.51 -37.29
CA SER A 970 10.92 11.41 -37.34
C SER A 970 10.77 10.61 -36.05
N GLY A 971 10.00 9.53 -36.14
CA GLY A 971 9.76 8.57 -35.09
C GLY A 971 9.11 7.34 -35.70
N ARG A 972 9.91 6.55 -36.43
CA ARG A 972 9.61 5.15 -36.71
C ARG A 972 9.45 4.44 -35.38
N TYR A 973 8.31 3.78 -35.19
CA TYR A 973 8.23 2.64 -34.27
C TYR A 973 8.89 1.45 -34.98
N ASN A 974 10.05 1.06 -34.47
CA ASN A 974 10.60 -0.29 -34.48
C ASN A 974 11.34 -0.46 -33.16
#